data_AF-A0A359I5T0-F1
#
_entry.id   AF-A0A359I5T0-F1
#
_cell.length_a   1.000
_cell.length_b   1.000
_cell.length_c   1.000
_cell.angle_alpha   90.00
_cell.angle_beta   90.00
_cell.angle_gamma   90.00
#
_symmetry.space_group_name_H-M   'P 1'
#
loop_
_entity.id
_entity.type
_entity.pdbx_description
1 polymer ?
#
loop_
_entity_poly.entity_id
_entity_poly.type
_entity_poly.pdbx_seq_one_letter_code
_entity_poly.pdbx_strand_id
1 'polypeptide(L)'
;SLNIAGSNDGLTFFLIPQELTTEARLSITFTDKLTKTERTLSASIGGSGKKWESGKLYSYSVSSTGVIITPIVEMTDTKGNSLPDSVPYTGMLHDVRLKTFVRVTQSGVETKNLAVPVKIMAKPDNSTDWEEVTWLPDDETSGTKPSLSSRDGSLILPPQPVFKNTLHKYFEGKEELADTRDLSSAESANCYMISNPGTYRFRTVYGNALKNGAPNTSAYTINRTEPDPEPGMKWFVDHSDKKIETPYIKEQISKNGETLKDAFILWADSPELIDNVTLEDNGDYITFHVGRHTIAQGNAVIALRSDKNNIVWSWHIWVTEKDWSEKRITTTDALGNTYVLPQTTLGYCNARGKSPKRSIKVKFVFDLTNSGGKNLEVTSLNGKDIEFGQREILASDAGDNPYYQWGRKDAMVPGIYDKNDHPTESPYYFDNGANALGELSMVNKPVYDYDPEYRFTRSVTRSGASLGQSISFPHHFIMGDVVGDDMTYRQHWHNDSKVSEKYLESGKKMYNAWNSTASHSGVGQPVNSSLDPKNCIPITKTIYDPSPAGYHIPSAGAYSNIINWGGEYGKIEIYPSNIPQWDEARRCWTMHSNSDGSGDIVTLYATGIRDMSLKGAIGAGDYNTYYTNEWLKTNTWPAFRTTTFIASATLTGTQVMILYCDTRNFKVTPNTLTGGQSFGTMAQSNNSYGFTVWPMAE
;
A
#
# COMPACT_ATOMS: atom_id res chain seq x y z
N SER A 1 8.08 30.50 40.97
CA SER A 1 8.50 31.24 42.17
C SER A 1 10.02 31.31 42.18
N LEU A 2 10.60 32.50 42.09
CA LEU A 2 12.01 32.68 42.41
C LEU A 2 12.13 32.59 43.93
N ASN A 3 12.51 31.42 44.45
CA ASN A 3 13.01 31.33 45.81
C ASN A 3 14.41 31.91 45.80
N ILE A 4 14.55 33.17 46.19
CA ILE A 4 15.84 33.74 46.53
C ILE A 4 16.16 33.25 47.94
N ALA A 5 16.67 32.02 48.05
CA ALA A 5 17.28 31.52 49.27
C ALA A 5 18.78 31.76 49.16
N GLY A 6 19.25 32.89 49.68
CA GLY A 6 20.68 33.18 49.82
C GLY A 6 21.16 32.67 51.17
N SER A 7 22.17 31.80 51.17
CA SER A 7 22.83 31.32 52.39
C SER A 7 23.96 32.25 52.89
N ASN A 8 24.07 33.49 52.37
CA ASN A 8 24.99 34.57 52.78
C ASN A 8 24.41 35.94 52.30
N ASP A 9 23.48 36.49 53.07
CA ASP A 9 22.32 37.30 52.72
C ASP A 9 22.55 38.80 52.40
N GLY A 10 23.16 39.12 51.26
CA GLY A 10 23.18 40.49 50.68
C GLY A 10 21.80 41.11 50.34
N LEU A 11 20.74 40.72 51.04
CA LEU A 11 19.34 41.12 50.92
C LEU A 11 18.73 41.51 52.28
N THR A 12 19.50 41.50 53.36
CA THR A 12 19.12 42.04 54.68
C THR A 12 19.72 43.43 54.86
N PHE A 13 18.88 44.43 55.13
CA PHE A 13 19.30 45.83 55.28
C PHE A 13 18.95 46.35 56.67
N PHE A 14 19.89 47.01 57.34
CA PHE A 14 19.63 47.76 58.57
C PHE A 14 19.09 49.13 58.22
N LEU A 15 17.87 49.43 58.67
CA LEU A 15 17.15 50.65 58.35
C LEU A 15 16.82 51.41 59.63
N ILE A 16 16.93 52.73 59.58
CA ILE A 16 16.55 53.60 60.69
C ILE A 16 15.01 53.57 60.80
N PRO A 17 14.45 53.45 62.03
CA PRO A 17 13.02 53.57 62.25
C PRO A 17 12.47 54.86 61.66
N GLN A 18 11.43 54.76 60.84
CA GLN A 18 10.86 55.89 60.11
C GLN A 18 9.41 55.63 59.71
N GLU A 19 8.65 56.70 59.49
CA GLU A 19 7.32 56.63 58.87
C GLU A 19 7.46 56.37 57.37
N LEU A 20 6.58 55.52 56.82
CA LEU A 20 6.56 55.19 55.41
C LEU A 20 5.43 55.97 54.74
N THR A 21 5.78 57.14 54.17
CA THR A 21 4.84 58.03 53.45
C THR A 21 4.15 57.31 52.30
N THR A 22 3.07 57.86 51.75
CA THR A 22 2.35 57.27 50.60
C THR A 22 3.21 57.03 49.36
N GLU A 23 4.38 57.66 49.27
CA GLU A 23 5.35 57.50 48.17
C GLU A 23 6.38 56.40 48.42
N ALA A 24 6.45 55.84 49.64
CA ALA A 24 7.44 54.83 49.98
C ALA A 24 7.26 53.54 49.17
N ARG A 25 8.34 53.13 48.49
CA ARG A 25 8.37 51.96 47.60
C ARG A 25 9.63 51.14 47.81
N LEU A 26 9.50 49.82 47.63
CA LEU A 26 10.64 48.93 47.41
C LEU A 26 10.76 48.66 45.93
N SER A 27 11.97 48.81 45.39
CA SER A 27 12.32 48.45 44.01
C SER A 27 13.50 47.50 44.03
N ILE A 28 13.40 46.40 43.28
CA ILE A 28 14.48 45.44 43.09
C ILE A 28 14.75 45.36 41.59
N THR A 29 15.99 45.67 41.23
CA THR A 29 16.48 45.55 39.86
C THR A 29 17.36 44.30 39.75
N PHE A 30 17.11 43.49 38.73
CA PHE A 30 17.87 42.26 38.46
C PHE A 30 17.93 42.00 36.96
N THR A 31 18.95 41.29 36.51
CA THR A 31 19.04 40.81 35.12
C THR A 31 18.49 39.39 35.05
N ASP A 32 17.43 39.16 34.26
CA ASP A 32 16.88 37.82 34.14
C ASP A 32 17.79 36.91 33.31
N LYS A 33 17.92 35.65 33.73
CA LYS A 33 18.86 34.70 33.11
C LYS A 33 18.46 34.31 31.68
N LEU A 34 17.16 34.35 31.35
CA LEU A 34 16.58 33.84 30.12
C LEU A 34 16.76 34.82 28.94
N THR A 35 16.40 36.09 29.12
CA THR A 35 16.48 37.15 28.09
C THR A 35 17.66 38.10 28.27
N LYS A 36 18.43 37.95 29.36
CA LYS A 36 19.53 38.85 29.75
C LYS A 36 19.08 40.31 29.86
N THR A 37 17.82 40.53 30.21
CA THR A 37 17.23 41.87 30.28
C THR A 37 17.23 42.33 31.73
N GLU A 38 17.62 43.57 31.96
CA GLU A 38 17.44 44.20 33.25
C GLU A 38 15.95 44.47 33.48
N ARG A 39 15.46 44.06 34.65
CA ARG A 39 14.07 44.14 35.04
C ARG A 39 13.98 44.75 36.43
N THR A 40 12.98 45.60 36.61
CA THR A 40 12.69 46.19 37.93
C THR A 40 11.32 45.73 38.40
N LEU A 41 11.26 45.18 39.61
CA LEU A 41 10.01 44.89 40.32
C LEU A 41 9.85 45.94 41.41
N SER A 42 8.70 46.61 41.44
CA SER A 42 8.39 47.64 42.43
C SER A 42 7.11 47.30 43.18
N ALA A 43 7.09 47.55 44.49
CA ALA A 43 5.91 47.45 45.33
C ALA A 43 5.80 48.66 46.24
N SER A 44 4.58 49.20 46.41
CA SER A 44 4.33 50.23 47.41
C SER A 44 4.37 49.61 48.81
N ILE A 45 5.12 50.23 49.71
CA ILE A 45 5.17 49.89 51.15
C ILE A 45 4.63 51.02 52.04
N GLY A 46 4.31 52.15 51.40
CA GLY A 46 3.83 53.38 52.01
C GLY A 46 2.33 53.42 52.24
N GLY A 47 1.90 54.25 53.19
CA GLY A 47 0.48 54.48 53.45
C GLY A 47 0.20 54.99 54.86
N SER A 48 -1.06 55.37 55.10
CA SER A 48 -1.47 55.87 56.42
C SER A 48 -1.19 54.84 57.52
N GLY A 49 -0.41 55.25 58.53
CA GLY A 49 -0.02 54.41 59.67
C GLY A 49 1.07 53.38 59.41
N LYS A 50 1.72 53.37 58.24
CA LYS A 50 2.85 52.47 57.94
C LYS A 50 4.16 53.06 58.45
N LYS A 51 4.96 52.26 59.16
CA LYS A 51 6.26 52.65 59.71
C LYS A 51 7.16 51.44 59.90
N TRP A 52 8.48 51.67 59.86
CA TRP A 52 9.47 50.74 60.40
C TRP A 52 9.76 51.10 61.86
N GLU A 53 9.50 50.17 62.77
CA GLU A 53 9.70 50.33 64.20
C GLU A 53 11.06 49.81 64.64
N SER A 54 11.62 50.41 65.70
CA SER A 54 12.87 49.96 66.30
C SER A 54 12.77 48.52 66.81
N GLY A 55 13.81 47.73 66.55
CA GLY A 55 13.91 46.33 67.01
C GLY A 55 12.97 45.34 66.33
N LYS A 56 12.30 45.72 65.22
CA LYS A 56 11.41 44.84 64.46
C LYS A 56 12.06 44.36 63.16
N LEU A 57 11.77 43.11 62.79
CA LEU A 57 12.11 42.54 61.49
C LEU A 57 10.91 42.67 60.54
N TYR A 58 11.11 43.34 59.41
CA TYR A 58 10.11 43.43 58.34
C TYR A 58 10.55 42.53 57.19
N SER A 59 9.72 41.53 56.85
CA SER A 59 9.97 40.61 55.74
C SER A 59 9.08 40.95 54.56
N TYR A 60 9.68 41.15 53.39
CA TYR A 60 8.99 41.37 52.12
C TYR A 60 9.29 40.23 51.16
N SER A 61 8.29 39.78 50.42
CA SER A 61 8.44 38.70 49.43
C SER A 61 8.39 39.26 48.01
N VAL A 62 9.30 38.81 47.16
CA VAL A 62 9.28 39.13 45.73
C VAL A 62 8.36 38.16 45.00
N SER A 63 7.38 38.68 44.27
CA SER A 63 6.60 37.91 43.31
C SER A 63 7.03 38.24 41.88
N SER A 64 7.31 37.22 41.08
CA SER A 64 7.63 37.37 39.66
C SER A 64 6.38 37.48 38.77
N THR A 65 5.19 37.67 39.35
CA THR A 65 3.91 37.74 38.60
C THR A 65 3.86 38.84 37.54
N GLY A 66 4.72 39.87 37.64
CA GLY A 66 4.84 40.92 36.63
C GLY A 66 5.66 40.54 35.38
N VAL A 67 6.38 39.40 35.39
CA VAL A 67 7.12 38.88 34.24
C VAL A 67 6.42 37.62 33.75
N ILE A 68 5.76 37.72 32.60
CA ILE A 68 4.97 36.64 32.03
C ILE A 68 5.80 35.95 30.95
N ILE A 69 5.97 34.63 31.09
CA ILE A 69 6.60 33.79 30.09
C ILE A 69 5.51 32.94 29.45
N THR A 70 5.21 33.19 28.17
CA THR A 70 4.15 32.50 27.43
C THR A 70 4.79 31.61 26.36
N PRO A 71 4.61 30.28 26.39
CA PRO A 71 5.00 29.42 25.28
C PRO A 71 4.06 29.66 24.11
N ILE A 72 4.62 29.81 22.91
CA ILE A 72 3.87 30.01 21.67
C ILE A 72 4.19 28.86 20.73
N VAL A 73 3.14 28.22 20.23
CA VAL A 73 3.18 27.23 19.16
C VAL A 73 2.22 27.72 18.07
N GLU A 74 2.74 27.93 16.87
CA GLU A 74 1.96 28.19 15.66
C GLU A 74 2.17 26.96 14.76
N MET A 75 1.08 26.29 14.40
CA MET A 75 1.12 25.03 13.66
C MET A 75 -0.04 24.97 12.67
N THR A 76 0.28 24.84 11.38
CA THR A 76 -0.67 24.81 10.24
C THR A 76 -0.17 23.81 9.19
N ASP A 77 -0.93 23.60 8.12
CA ASP A 77 -0.35 23.02 6.91
C ASP A 77 0.60 24.03 6.21
N THR A 78 1.36 23.61 5.19
CA THR A 78 2.27 24.45 4.39
C THR A 78 1.54 25.54 3.58
N LYS A 79 0.22 25.41 3.42
CA LYS A 79 -0.66 26.37 2.75
C LYS A 79 -1.31 27.37 3.71
N GLY A 80 -1.11 27.23 5.03
CA GLY A 80 -1.66 28.09 6.07
C GLY A 80 -3.05 27.70 6.58
N ASN A 81 -3.57 26.52 6.22
CA ASN A 81 -4.83 25.99 6.71
C ASN A 81 -4.67 25.20 8.02
N SER A 82 -5.79 24.80 8.61
CA SER A 82 -5.79 23.85 9.73
C SER A 82 -5.28 22.48 9.27
N LEU A 83 -4.56 21.80 10.16
CA LEU A 83 -4.10 20.44 9.95
C LEU A 83 -5.28 19.45 9.80
N PRO A 84 -5.06 18.29 9.18
CA PRO A 84 -6.09 17.27 9.07
C PRO A 84 -6.52 16.75 10.44
N ASP A 85 -7.81 16.40 10.59
CA ASP A 85 -8.36 15.81 11.81
C ASP A 85 -7.84 14.37 12.06
N SER A 86 -7.24 13.73 11.05
CA SER A 86 -6.71 12.37 11.18
C SER A 86 -5.43 12.15 10.36
N VAL A 87 -4.59 11.26 10.86
CA VAL A 87 -3.36 10.78 10.22
C VAL A 87 -3.49 9.33 9.73
N PRO A 88 -2.69 8.90 8.74
CA PRO A 88 -2.63 7.51 8.35
C PRO A 88 -2.10 6.61 9.47
N TYR A 89 -2.26 5.29 9.30
CA TYR A 89 -1.79 4.32 10.29
C TYR A 89 -0.25 4.26 10.41
N THR A 90 0.48 4.84 9.45
CA THR A 90 1.93 5.07 9.50
C THR A 90 2.31 6.07 10.59
N GLY A 91 1.36 6.92 11.02
CA GLY A 91 1.61 8.02 11.95
C GLY A 91 2.30 9.22 11.30
N MET A 92 2.54 9.20 9.99
CA MET A 92 3.17 10.31 9.28
C MET A 92 2.17 11.46 9.10
N LEU A 93 2.58 12.66 9.47
CA LEU A 93 1.85 13.90 9.21
C LEU A 93 2.75 14.81 8.40
N HIS A 94 2.50 14.85 7.09
CA HIS A 94 3.22 15.69 6.13
C HIS A 94 2.76 17.14 6.12
N ASP A 95 3.48 17.96 5.37
CA ASP A 95 3.13 19.33 5.04
C ASP A 95 2.81 20.19 6.27
N VAL A 96 3.56 20.01 7.35
CA VAL A 96 3.39 20.79 8.58
C VAL A 96 4.27 22.02 8.53
N ARG A 97 3.66 23.19 8.74
CA ARG A 97 4.39 24.43 9.05
C ARG A 97 4.37 24.66 10.56
N LEU A 98 5.55 24.64 11.17
CA LEU A 98 5.73 24.76 12.61
C LEU A 98 6.60 25.96 12.98
N LYS A 99 6.17 26.71 14.00
CA LYS A 99 6.96 27.75 14.64
C LYS A 99 6.71 27.70 16.14
N THR A 100 7.78 27.71 16.93
CA THR A 100 7.63 27.75 18.38
C THR A 100 8.67 28.63 19.03
N PHE A 101 8.28 29.35 20.07
CA PHE A 101 9.16 30.22 20.84
C PHE A 101 8.51 30.53 22.20
N VAL A 102 9.27 31.11 23.12
CA VAL A 102 8.72 31.72 24.33
C VAL A 102 8.68 33.23 24.18
N ARG A 103 7.56 33.84 24.56
CA ARG A 103 7.37 35.28 24.63
C ARG A 103 7.48 35.73 26.08
N VAL A 104 8.38 36.65 26.36
CA VAL A 104 8.57 37.22 27.70
C VAL A 104 8.10 38.67 27.71
N THR A 105 7.09 38.97 28.52
CA THR A 105 6.49 40.30 28.64
C THR A 105 6.56 40.80 30.08
N GLN A 106 6.73 42.12 30.23
CA GLN A 106 6.60 42.84 31.49
C GLN A 106 6.15 44.26 31.17
N SER A 107 5.23 44.82 31.96
CA SER A 107 4.74 46.18 31.76
C SER A 107 5.90 47.21 31.78
N GLY A 108 5.95 48.09 30.79
CA GLY A 108 6.99 49.13 30.66
C GLY A 108 8.37 48.62 30.23
N VAL A 109 8.53 47.33 29.90
CA VAL A 109 9.77 46.72 29.40
C VAL A 109 9.52 46.14 28.01
N GLU A 110 10.52 46.20 27.14
CA GLU A 110 10.46 45.59 25.81
C GLU A 110 10.09 44.10 25.87
N THR A 111 9.17 43.69 25.01
CA THR A 111 8.80 42.28 24.85
C THR A 111 9.87 41.56 24.04
N LYS A 112 10.34 40.41 24.54
CA LYS A 112 11.34 39.58 23.84
C LYS A 112 10.79 38.21 23.50
N ASN A 113 11.05 37.76 22.28
CA ASN A 113 10.79 36.39 21.83
C ASN A 113 12.11 35.63 21.77
N LEU A 114 12.13 34.40 22.28
CA LEU A 114 13.33 33.57 22.33
C LEU A 114 13.01 32.16 21.83
N ALA A 115 13.89 31.61 21.00
CA ALA A 115 13.93 30.18 20.74
C ALA A 115 14.49 29.47 21.99
N VAL A 116 13.81 28.40 22.42
CA VAL A 116 14.27 27.53 23.50
C VAL A 116 14.08 26.09 23.06
N PRO A 117 14.81 25.11 23.63
CA PRO A 117 14.62 23.72 23.28
C PRO A 117 13.17 23.27 23.54
N VAL A 118 12.54 22.65 22.54
CA VAL A 118 11.18 22.11 22.63
C VAL A 118 11.15 20.62 22.30
N LYS A 119 10.55 19.81 23.17
CA LYS A 119 10.18 18.43 22.86
C LYS A 119 8.74 18.40 22.35
N ILE A 120 8.48 17.64 21.30
CA ILE A 120 7.13 17.32 20.87
C ILE A 120 6.85 15.93 21.42
N MET A 121 5.77 15.78 22.17
CA MET A 121 5.40 14.52 22.81
C MET A 121 4.05 14.08 22.28
N ALA A 122 3.88 12.78 22.03
CA ALA A 122 2.60 12.20 21.66
C ALA A 122 2.20 11.09 22.63
N LYS A 123 0.89 10.87 22.72
CA LYS A 123 0.29 9.79 23.51
C LYS A 123 -0.97 9.28 22.83
N PRO A 124 -0.94 8.04 22.29
CA PRO A 124 -2.14 7.34 21.87
C PRO A 124 -3.13 7.16 23.03
N ASP A 125 -4.43 7.17 22.74
CA ASP A 125 -5.51 6.96 23.74
C ASP A 125 -5.40 5.64 24.52
N ASN A 126 -4.82 4.62 23.90
CA ASN A 126 -4.56 3.31 24.48
C ASN A 126 -3.24 3.22 25.25
N SER A 127 -2.52 4.34 25.41
CA SER A 127 -1.29 4.46 26.18
C SER A 127 -1.47 5.44 27.35
N THR A 128 -0.77 5.15 28.45
CA THR A 128 -0.64 6.08 29.59
C THR A 128 0.61 6.96 29.49
N ASP A 129 1.58 6.55 28.68
CA ASP A 129 2.90 7.18 28.59
C ASP A 129 3.01 8.15 27.42
N TRP A 130 3.69 9.27 27.65
CA TRP A 130 4.06 10.23 26.61
C TRP A 130 5.42 9.85 26.01
N GLU A 131 5.49 9.74 24.69
CA GLU A 131 6.74 9.49 23.96
C GLU A 131 7.16 10.72 23.14
N GLU A 132 8.47 10.97 23.02
CA GLU A 132 9.00 12.06 22.18
C GLU A 132 8.86 11.65 20.71
N VAL A 133 8.23 12.50 19.90
CA VAL A 133 8.04 12.28 18.47
C VAL A 133 9.12 12.95 17.65
N THR A 134 9.34 12.44 16.45
CA THR A 134 10.36 12.96 15.54
C THR A 134 9.77 14.07 14.67
N TRP A 135 10.49 15.20 14.59
CA TRP A 135 10.25 16.27 13.63
C TRP A 135 11.31 16.19 12.53
N LEU A 136 10.87 16.09 11.28
CA LEU A 136 11.71 16.07 10.09
C LEU A 136 11.53 17.38 9.32
N PRO A 137 12.45 18.35 9.41
CA PRO A 137 12.39 19.56 8.60
C PRO A 137 12.71 19.23 7.13
N ASP A 138 12.07 19.95 6.20
CA ASP A 138 12.36 19.79 4.76
C ASP A 138 13.75 20.32 4.37
N ASP A 139 14.30 21.25 5.16
CA ASP A 139 15.62 21.82 4.99
C ASP A 139 16.66 21.09 5.87
N GLU A 140 17.35 20.07 5.33
CA GLU A 140 18.33 19.20 6.02
C GLU A 140 19.52 19.91 6.72
N THR A 141 19.56 21.24 6.74
CA THR A 141 20.54 22.04 7.48
C THR A 141 20.29 22.03 9.00
N SER A 142 20.82 20.98 9.65
CA SER A 142 21.33 20.88 11.04
C SER A 142 20.43 21.31 12.22
N GLY A 143 20.14 20.32 13.09
CA GLY A 143 20.45 20.41 14.53
C GLY A 143 19.58 21.32 15.43
N THR A 144 18.68 20.67 16.19
CA THR A 144 17.92 21.17 17.36
C THR A 144 16.89 22.28 17.15
N LYS A 145 15.62 21.87 17.24
CA LYS A 145 14.49 22.49 17.95
C LYS A 145 14.14 23.97 17.60
N PRO A 146 12.85 24.24 17.37
CA PRO A 146 12.25 25.35 16.59
C PRO A 146 12.91 26.74 16.65
N SER A 147 13.01 27.36 15.47
CA SER A 147 13.46 28.73 15.26
C SER A 147 12.33 29.76 15.45
N LEU A 148 12.72 31.02 15.70
CA LEU A 148 11.79 32.16 15.71
C LEU A 148 11.02 32.33 14.39
N SER A 149 11.52 31.74 13.30
CA SER A 149 10.87 31.63 12.00
C SER A 149 10.14 30.29 11.84
N SER A 150 9.03 30.31 11.09
CA SER A 150 8.32 29.09 10.67
C SER A 150 9.22 28.21 9.82
N ARG A 151 9.05 26.89 9.98
CA ARG A 151 9.70 25.86 9.16
C ARG A 151 8.69 24.84 8.69
N ASP A 152 8.90 24.36 7.48
CA ASP A 152 8.10 23.32 6.86
C ASP A 152 8.78 21.96 7.11
N GLY A 153 7.97 20.91 7.23
CA GLY A 153 8.46 19.58 7.57
C GLY A 153 7.33 18.61 7.88
N SER A 154 7.70 17.48 8.45
CA SER A 154 6.80 16.39 8.80
C SER A 154 6.95 15.97 10.27
N LEU A 155 5.85 15.48 10.86
CA LEU A 155 5.85 14.85 12.17
C LEU A 155 5.64 13.35 12.03
N ILE A 156 6.46 12.57 12.74
CA ILE A 156 6.30 11.12 12.85
C ILE A 156 5.65 10.81 14.20
N LEU A 157 4.33 10.71 14.20
CA LEU A 157 3.56 10.30 15.37
C LEU A 157 3.64 8.77 15.57
N PRO A 158 3.32 8.26 16.77
CA PRO A 158 3.24 6.82 17.02
C PRO A 158 2.43 6.07 15.95
N PRO A 159 3.04 5.14 15.19
CA PRO A 159 2.31 4.33 14.22
C PRO A 159 1.37 3.34 14.90
N GLN A 160 0.39 2.83 14.15
CA GLN A 160 -0.42 1.70 14.60
C GLN A 160 0.47 0.47 14.91
N PRO A 161 0.18 -0.31 15.97
CA PRO A 161 1.03 -1.45 16.35
C PRO A 161 1.22 -2.48 15.25
N VAL A 162 0.18 -2.79 14.45
CA VAL A 162 0.29 -3.76 13.35
C VAL A 162 1.18 -3.24 12.21
N PHE A 163 1.16 -1.93 11.92
CA PHE A 163 2.09 -1.34 10.96
C PHE A 163 3.52 -1.56 11.43
N LYS A 164 3.85 -1.11 12.65
CA LYS A 164 5.21 -1.23 13.21
C LYS A 164 5.68 -2.68 13.31
N ASN A 165 4.88 -3.54 13.93
CA ASN A 165 5.32 -4.88 14.33
C ASN A 165 5.20 -5.95 13.23
N THR A 166 4.49 -5.65 12.12
CA THR A 166 4.25 -6.64 11.06
C THR A 166 4.62 -6.10 9.68
N LEU A 167 4.05 -4.96 9.26
CA LEU A 167 4.19 -4.46 7.89
C LEU A 167 5.54 -3.75 7.65
N HIS A 168 5.95 -2.90 8.59
CA HIS A 168 7.18 -2.11 8.55
C HIS A 168 8.40 -2.86 9.12
N LYS A 169 8.17 -3.84 9.99
CA LYS A 169 9.21 -4.56 10.77
C LYS A 169 10.44 -5.01 9.96
N TYR A 170 10.26 -5.43 8.72
CA TYR A 170 11.35 -5.94 7.87
C TYR A 170 12.23 -4.86 7.23
N PHE A 171 11.83 -3.60 7.36
CA PHE A 171 12.50 -2.42 6.80
C PHE A 171 13.11 -1.53 7.89
N GLU A 172 12.87 -1.82 9.17
CA GLU A 172 13.47 -1.11 10.29
C GLU A 172 15.00 -1.13 10.19
N GLY A 173 15.61 0.05 10.28
CA GLY A 173 17.07 0.21 10.20
C GLY A 173 17.66 0.08 8.80
N LYS A 174 16.84 -0.09 7.75
CA LYS A 174 17.35 0.01 6.37
C LYS A 174 17.68 1.46 6.04
N GLU A 175 18.90 1.65 5.55
CA GLU A 175 19.32 2.94 5.04
C GLU A 175 18.67 3.24 3.70
N GLU A 176 18.39 4.52 3.50
CA GLU A 176 17.98 5.06 2.21
C GLU A 176 19.09 4.88 1.18
N LEU A 177 18.69 4.61 -0.06
CA LEU A 177 19.61 4.57 -1.17
C LEU A 177 20.28 5.94 -1.35
N ALA A 178 21.61 5.93 -1.45
CA ALA A 178 22.40 7.15 -1.64
C ALA A 178 22.13 7.81 -3.01
N ASP A 179 21.86 7.00 -4.02
CA ASP A 179 21.60 7.42 -5.39
C ASP A 179 20.28 6.86 -5.91
N THR A 180 19.69 7.55 -6.88
CA THR A 180 18.49 7.07 -7.59
C THR A 180 18.77 5.74 -8.30
N ARG A 181 17.99 4.70 -7.99
CA ARG A 181 18.14 3.37 -8.60
C ARG A 181 17.23 3.20 -9.84
N ASP A 182 17.84 2.89 -10.98
CA ASP A 182 17.11 2.52 -12.20
C ASP A 182 16.74 1.02 -12.21
N LEU A 183 15.45 0.76 -12.03
CA LEU A 183 14.86 -0.58 -11.94
C LEU A 183 14.77 -1.29 -13.31
N SER A 184 14.85 -0.54 -14.40
CA SER A 184 14.72 -1.04 -15.78
C SER A 184 16.06 -1.22 -16.50
N SER A 185 17.17 -0.99 -15.80
CA SER A 185 18.52 -0.97 -16.37
C SER A 185 18.94 -2.31 -17.00
N ALA A 186 18.66 -3.42 -16.31
CA ALA A 186 18.96 -4.77 -16.79
C ALA A 186 17.85 -5.32 -17.71
N GLU A 187 16.60 -5.18 -17.29
CA GLU A 187 15.41 -5.63 -18.03
C GLU A 187 14.24 -4.76 -17.59
N SER A 188 13.48 -4.24 -18.55
CA SER A 188 12.23 -3.56 -18.23
C SER A 188 11.16 -4.61 -17.90
N ALA A 189 10.21 -4.31 -17.02
CA ALA A 189 9.17 -5.25 -16.63
C ALA A 189 7.84 -4.52 -16.34
N ASN A 190 6.76 -5.27 -16.10
CA ASN A 190 5.51 -4.70 -15.61
C ASN A 190 5.44 -4.66 -14.07
N CYS A 191 6.31 -5.39 -13.38
CA CYS A 191 6.45 -5.33 -11.93
C CYS A 191 7.89 -5.00 -11.53
N TYR A 192 8.08 -4.18 -10.50
CA TYR A 192 9.38 -3.96 -9.87
C TYR A 192 9.31 -4.20 -8.36
N MET A 193 10.29 -4.96 -7.86
CA MET A 193 10.42 -5.31 -6.45
C MET A 193 11.31 -4.30 -5.72
N ILE A 194 10.82 -3.78 -4.59
CA ILE A 194 11.49 -2.75 -3.78
C ILE A 194 11.73 -3.27 -2.37
N SER A 195 12.97 -3.18 -1.89
CA SER A 195 13.33 -3.69 -0.57
C SER A 195 13.98 -2.66 0.35
N ASN A 196 14.26 -1.45 -0.13
CA ASN A 196 14.91 -0.37 0.59
C ASN A 196 14.18 0.97 0.39
N PRO A 197 14.23 1.88 1.36
CA PRO A 197 13.77 3.25 1.14
C PRO A 197 14.73 4.01 0.20
N GLY A 198 14.26 5.09 -0.40
CA GLY A 198 15.02 5.93 -1.33
C GLY A 198 14.33 6.16 -2.67
N THR A 199 15.07 6.76 -3.60
CA THR A 199 14.54 7.20 -4.90
C THR A 199 14.80 6.15 -5.99
N TYR A 200 13.78 5.91 -6.81
CA TYR A 200 13.79 4.92 -7.88
C TYR A 200 13.32 5.54 -9.19
N ARG A 201 13.75 4.96 -10.30
CA ARG A 201 13.21 5.27 -11.63
C ARG A 201 13.10 4.05 -12.52
N PHE A 202 12.31 4.13 -13.57
CA PHE A 202 12.26 3.14 -14.65
C PHE A 202 11.86 3.79 -15.98
N ARG A 203 12.25 3.18 -17.10
CA ARG A 203 12.00 3.69 -18.45
C ARG A 203 10.52 3.61 -18.84
N THR A 204 10.06 4.59 -19.62
CA THR A 204 8.70 4.65 -20.21
C THR A 204 8.55 3.73 -21.43
N VAL A 205 8.72 2.42 -21.20
CA VAL A 205 8.63 1.36 -22.22
C VAL A 205 7.56 0.33 -21.87
N TYR A 206 7.05 -0.37 -22.87
CA TYR A 206 6.07 -1.43 -22.68
C TYR A 206 6.67 -2.64 -21.96
N GLY A 207 6.33 -2.89 -20.69
CA GLY A 207 6.67 -4.13 -19.95
C GLY A 207 8.08 -4.65 -20.23
N ASN A 208 8.19 -5.88 -20.74
CA ASN A 208 9.45 -6.58 -21.09
C ASN A 208 10.14 -6.12 -22.40
N ALA A 209 9.83 -4.92 -22.93
CA ALA A 209 10.29 -4.51 -24.26
C ALA A 209 11.77 -4.09 -24.34
N LEU A 210 12.50 -3.98 -23.23
CA LEU A 210 13.95 -3.74 -23.20
C LEU A 210 14.69 -4.81 -22.39
N LYS A 211 15.84 -5.25 -22.89
CA LYS A 211 16.79 -6.10 -22.18
C LYS A 211 18.21 -5.60 -22.43
N ASN A 212 18.97 -5.36 -21.36
CA ASN A 212 20.30 -4.73 -21.38
C ASN A 212 20.35 -3.42 -22.18
N GLY A 213 19.33 -2.58 -22.03
CA GLY A 213 19.19 -1.30 -22.73
C GLY A 213 18.87 -1.38 -24.22
N ALA A 214 18.71 -2.58 -24.80
CA ALA A 214 18.35 -2.78 -26.20
C ALA A 214 16.89 -3.28 -26.35
N PRO A 215 16.23 -3.02 -27.50
CA PRO A 215 14.90 -3.56 -27.77
C PRO A 215 14.85 -5.09 -27.67
N ASN A 216 14.02 -5.60 -26.78
CA ASN A 216 13.68 -7.02 -26.69
C ASN A 216 12.49 -7.32 -27.61
N THR A 217 12.75 -7.39 -28.92
CA THR A 217 11.71 -7.54 -29.94
C THR A 217 10.80 -8.75 -29.70
N SER A 218 11.35 -9.85 -29.18
CA SER A 218 10.57 -11.06 -28.88
C SER A 218 9.45 -10.88 -27.86
N ALA A 219 9.51 -9.84 -27.02
CA ALA A 219 8.49 -9.54 -26.03
C ALA A 219 7.28 -8.80 -26.61
N TYR A 220 7.47 -8.06 -27.72
CA TYR A 220 6.40 -7.26 -28.34
C TYR A 220 6.08 -7.67 -29.80
N THR A 221 6.67 -8.76 -30.29
CA THR A 221 6.27 -9.42 -31.54
C THR A 221 5.79 -10.84 -31.28
N ILE A 222 4.81 -11.29 -32.06
CA ILE A 222 4.34 -12.68 -31.99
C ILE A 222 5.28 -13.55 -32.82
N ASN A 223 5.90 -14.54 -32.18
CA ASN A 223 6.97 -15.37 -32.74
C ASN A 223 6.59 -16.85 -32.65
N ARG A 224 5.61 -17.30 -33.43
CA ARG A 224 5.19 -18.71 -33.46
C ARG A 224 6.00 -19.45 -34.52
N THR A 225 6.71 -20.51 -34.13
CA THR A 225 7.66 -21.25 -35.00
C THR A 225 7.09 -22.54 -35.59
N GLU A 226 6.01 -23.08 -35.03
CA GLU A 226 5.39 -24.33 -35.50
C GLU A 226 4.45 -24.11 -36.70
N PRO A 227 4.31 -25.09 -37.62
CA PRO A 227 3.31 -25.06 -38.68
C PRO A 227 1.88 -25.12 -38.09
N ASP A 228 0.96 -24.34 -38.67
CA ASP A 228 -0.45 -24.24 -38.27
C ASP A 228 -0.68 -23.81 -36.81
N PRO A 229 -0.13 -22.67 -36.36
CA PRO A 229 -0.37 -22.19 -35.02
C PRO A 229 -1.86 -21.94 -34.78
N GLU A 230 -2.33 -22.14 -33.55
CA GLU A 230 -3.72 -21.89 -33.22
C GLU A 230 -4.10 -20.44 -33.58
N PRO A 231 -5.21 -20.25 -34.31
CA PRO A 231 -5.62 -18.94 -34.77
C PRO A 231 -5.93 -18.04 -33.57
N GLY A 232 -5.33 -16.85 -33.54
CA GLY A 232 -5.35 -15.99 -32.35
C GLY A 232 -4.99 -14.54 -32.61
N MET A 233 -4.12 -13.97 -31.78
CA MET A 233 -3.59 -12.62 -32.00
C MET A 233 -2.64 -12.62 -33.20
N LYS A 234 -2.77 -11.61 -34.07
CA LYS A 234 -1.87 -11.30 -35.20
C LYS A 234 -0.70 -10.43 -34.78
N TRP A 235 -0.91 -9.53 -33.81
CA TRP A 235 0.11 -8.66 -33.22
C TRP A 235 -0.37 -8.12 -31.88
N PHE A 236 0.56 -7.59 -31.08
CA PHE A 236 0.26 -6.87 -29.83
C PHE A 236 -0.08 -5.40 -30.09
N VAL A 237 -0.89 -4.81 -29.21
CA VAL A 237 -1.47 -3.47 -29.40
C VAL A 237 -1.31 -2.52 -28.21
N ASP A 238 -1.26 -1.23 -28.50
CA ASP A 238 -1.23 -0.16 -27.52
C ASP A 238 -2.62 0.16 -26.94
N HIS A 239 -2.71 1.20 -26.12
CA HIS A 239 -3.96 1.68 -25.51
C HIS A 239 -5.04 2.08 -26.54
N SER A 240 -4.65 2.35 -27.79
CA SER A 240 -5.53 2.72 -28.90
C SER A 240 -5.84 1.54 -29.84
N ASP A 241 -5.57 0.30 -29.41
CA ASP A 241 -5.72 -0.92 -30.21
C ASP A 241 -4.88 -0.92 -31.51
N LYS A 242 -3.81 -0.12 -31.57
CA LYS A 242 -2.89 -0.06 -32.71
C LYS A 242 -1.67 -0.93 -32.47
N LYS A 243 -1.14 -1.51 -33.54
CA LYS A 243 0.04 -2.37 -33.48
C LYS A 243 1.21 -1.66 -32.80
N ILE A 244 1.80 -2.32 -31.80
CA ILE A 244 3.06 -1.87 -31.18
C ILE A 244 4.21 -2.18 -32.13
N GLU A 245 4.99 -1.16 -32.47
CA GLU A 245 6.12 -1.26 -33.41
C GLU A 245 7.46 -0.85 -32.78
N THR A 246 7.42 -0.23 -31.61
CA THR A 246 8.58 0.29 -30.88
C THR A 246 8.42 -0.02 -29.39
N PRO A 247 9.51 -0.29 -28.66
CA PRO A 247 9.43 -0.46 -27.21
C PRO A 247 9.04 0.84 -26.47
N TYR A 248 9.29 2.01 -27.07
CA TYR A 248 9.15 3.31 -26.44
C TYR A 248 7.72 3.84 -26.54
N ILE A 249 7.06 4.03 -25.40
CA ILE A 249 5.65 4.46 -25.35
C ILE A 249 5.49 5.84 -25.98
N LYS A 250 6.39 6.78 -25.66
CA LYS A 250 6.40 8.14 -26.22
C LYS A 250 6.37 8.14 -27.75
N GLU A 251 7.22 7.34 -28.39
CA GLU A 251 7.26 7.20 -29.84
C GLU A 251 5.98 6.55 -30.39
N GLN A 252 5.52 5.47 -29.74
CA GLN A 252 4.32 4.75 -30.17
C GLN A 252 3.07 5.65 -30.16
N ILE A 253 2.82 6.37 -29.07
CA ILE A 253 1.61 7.20 -28.94
C ILE A 253 1.64 8.47 -29.79
N SER A 254 2.83 8.94 -30.18
CA SER A 254 2.95 10.07 -31.11
C SER A 254 2.32 9.75 -32.47
N LYS A 255 2.38 8.49 -32.92
CA LYS A 255 1.68 7.97 -34.11
C LYS A 255 0.15 7.96 -33.93
N ASN A 256 -0.33 8.14 -32.70
CA ASN A 256 -1.74 8.25 -32.34
C ASN A 256 -2.18 9.71 -32.17
N GLY A 257 -1.27 10.66 -32.39
CA GLY A 257 -1.52 12.09 -32.17
C GLY A 257 -1.74 12.38 -30.70
N GLU A 258 -0.99 11.71 -29.82
CA GLU A 258 -0.96 11.91 -28.37
C GLU A 258 0.48 12.17 -27.92
N THR A 259 0.63 12.90 -26.82
CA THR A 259 1.92 13.12 -26.15
C THR A 259 1.83 12.72 -24.69
N LEU A 260 2.97 12.38 -24.06
CA LEU A 260 2.98 12.05 -22.63
C LEU A 260 2.77 13.33 -21.82
N LYS A 261 1.92 13.26 -20.79
CA LYS A 261 1.58 14.37 -19.92
C LYS A 261 2.21 14.19 -18.54
N ASP A 262 1.84 13.12 -17.84
CA ASP A 262 2.25 12.87 -16.47
C ASP A 262 2.19 11.39 -16.11
N ALA A 263 2.86 11.05 -15.00
CA ALA A 263 2.72 9.76 -14.33
C ALA A 263 2.19 10.01 -12.91
N PHE A 264 1.38 9.09 -12.39
CA PHE A 264 0.73 9.25 -11.09
C PHE A 264 0.47 7.91 -10.41
N ILE A 265 0.24 7.95 -9.09
CA ILE A 265 -0.18 6.80 -8.30
C ILE A 265 -1.63 6.48 -8.67
N LEU A 266 -1.86 5.33 -9.30
CA LEU A 266 -3.20 4.84 -9.60
C LEU A 266 -3.88 4.31 -8.34
N TRP A 267 -3.14 3.56 -7.52
CA TRP A 267 -3.53 3.15 -6.17
C TRP A 267 -2.31 2.60 -5.41
N ALA A 268 -2.33 2.68 -4.09
CA ALA A 268 -1.44 1.96 -3.18
C ALA A 268 -2.24 1.28 -2.07
N ASP A 269 -1.84 0.10 -1.62
CA ASP A 269 -2.56 -0.64 -0.55
C ASP A 269 -1.98 -0.40 0.86
N SER A 270 -1.00 0.51 0.95
CA SER A 270 -0.51 1.13 2.17
C SER A 270 -0.35 2.64 1.92
N PRO A 271 -0.74 3.50 2.87
CA PRO A 271 -0.63 4.95 2.71
C PRO A 271 0.85 5.33 2.64
N GLU A 272 1.15 6.22 1.70
CA GLU A 272 2.48 6.78 1.46
C GLU A 272 3.52 5.67 1.18
N LEU A 273 3.08 4.53 0.64
CA LEU A 273 3.96 3.42 0.28
C LEU A 273 4.98 3.83 -0.78
N ILE A 274 4.51 4.65 -1.72
CA ILE A 274 5.33 5.38 -2.69
C ILE A 274 4.82 6.83 -2.74
N ASP A 275 5.71 7.77 -3.04
CA ASP A 275 5.39 9.19 -3.23
C ASP A 275 6.23 9.79 -4.37
N ASN A 276 6.04 11.10 -4.62
CA ASN A 276 6.82 11.88 -5.61
C ASN A 276 6.89 11.25 -7.01
N VAL A 277 5.81 10.59 -7.44
CA VAL A 277 5.71 10.00 -8.78
C VAL A 277 5.70 11.10 -9.83
N THR A 278 6.72 11.13 -10.68
CA THR A 278 6.94 12.18 -11.67
C THR A 278 7.40 11.59 -13.00
N LEU A 279 6.86 12.07 -14.11
CA LEU A 279 7.42 11.85 -15.44
C LEU A 279 8.54 12.88 -15.68
N GLU A 280 9.77 12.43 -15.97
CA GLU A 280 10.87 13.35 -16.28
C GLU A 280 10.55 14.20 -17.53
N ASP A 281 11.10 15.41 -17.63
CA ASP A 281 10.81 16.37 -18.71
C ASP A 281 11.05 15.82 -20.13
N ASN A 282 12.02 14.90 -20.27
CA ASN A 282 12.30 14.22 -21.53
C ASN A 282 11.25 13.16 -21.89
N GLY A 283 10.43 12.71 -20.93
CA GLY A 283 9.44 11.66 -21.06
C GLY A 283 10.01 10.24 -21.08
N ASP A 284 11.30 10.05 -20.80
CA ASP A 284 12.01 8.78 -20.95
C ASP A 284 11.97 7.92 -19.67
N TYR A 285 11.80 8.56 -18.51
CA TYR A 285 11.75 7.90 -17.21
C TYR A 285 10.58 8.39 -16.38
N ILE A 286 10.07 7.48 -15.55
CA ILE A 286 9.24 7.79 -14.40
C ILE A 286 10.11 7.63 -13.16
N THR A 287 10.09 8.62 -12.28
CA THR A 287 10.77 8.62 -10.97
C THR A 287 9.73 8.57 -9.87
N PHE A 288 10.03 7.88 -8.77
CA PHE A 288 9.23 7.84 -7.55
C PHE A 288 10.13 7.62 -6.33
N HIS A 289 9.59 7.84 -5.13
CA HIS A 289 10.33 7.69 -3.88
C HIS A 289 9.57 6.77 -2.91
N VAL A 290 10.35 6.08 -2.06
CA VAL A 290 9.85 5.22 -0.98
C VAL A 290 10.41 5.72 0.34
N GLY A 291 9.54 6.31 1.17
CA GLY A 291 9.94 6.93 2.43
C GLY A 291 10.33 5.93 3.50
N ARG A 292 11.42 6.21 4.23
CA ARG A 292 11.91 5.36 5.33
C ARG A 292 10.89 5.13 6.45
N HIS A 293 10.00 6.09 6.71
CA HIS A 293 9.03 6.00 7.79
C HIS A 293 7.67 5.41 7.38
N THR A 294 7.44 5.27 6.07
CA THR A 294 6.18 4.79 5.49
C THR A 294 6.34 3.46 4.76
N ILE A 295 7.58 3.07 4.42
CA ILE A 295 7.90 1.79 3.77
C ILE A 295 7.31 0.60 4.55
N ALA A 296 6.63 -0.27 3.85
CA ALA A 296 5.96 -1.44 4.42
C ALA A 296 5.76 -2.50 3.35
N GLN A 297 5.47 -3.74 3.75
CA GLN A 297 4.99 -4.73 2.81
C GLN A 297 3.71 -4.20 2.15
N GLY A 298 3.72 -4.06 0.82
CA GLY A 298 2.60 -3.48 0.11
C GLY A 298 2.77 -3.46 -1.41
N ASN A 299 1.69 -3.11 -2.08
CA ASN A 299 1.58 -3.01 -3.53
C ASN A 299 1.08 -1.63 -3.92
N ALA A 300 1.66 -1.07 -4.97
CA ALA A 300 1.19 0.14 -5.62
C ALA A 300 1.18 -0.01 -7.14
N VAL A 301 0.38 0.79 -7.83
CA VAL A 301 0.36 0.87 -9.29
C VAL A 301 0.63 2.30 -9.70
N ILE A 302 1.60 2.48 -10.60
CA ILE A 302 1.88 3.76 -11.26
C ILE A 302 1.29 3.71 -12.66
N ALA A 303 0.52 4.73 -13.04
CA ALA A 303 -0.04 4.88 -14.38
C ALA A 303 0.64 6.04 -15.12
N LEU A 304 0.83 5.87 -16.43
CA LEU A 304 1.32 6.91 -17.34
C LEU A 304 0.16 7.40 -18.20
N ARG A 305 0.01 8.72 -18.32
CA ARG A 305 -1.14 9.36 -18.96
C ARG A 305 -0.72 10.31 -20.08
N SER A 306 -1.54 10.35 -21.13
CA SER A 306 -1.36 11.25 -22.25
C SER A 306 -1.98 12.63 -22.02
N ASP A 307 -1.68 13.57 -22.92
CA ASP A 307 -2.31 14.89 -23.03
C ASP A 307 -3.83 14.84 -23.26
N LYS A 308 -4.36 13.69 -23.72
CA LYS A 308 -5.80 13.43 -23.83
C LYS A 308 -6.42 12.79 -22.57
N ASN A 309 -5.66 12.71 -21.49
CA ASN A 309 -6.02 12.05 -20.24
C ASN A 309 -6.29 10.53 -20.36
N ASN A 310 -5.83 9.88 -21.44
CA ASN A 310 -5.86 8.42 -21.54
C ASN A 310 -4.71 7.84 -20.72
N ILE A 311 -4.96 6.81 -19.92
CA ILE A 311 -3.87 5.99 -19.39
C ILE A 311 -3.32 5.17 -20.56
N VAL A 312 -2.03 5.31 -20.84
CA VAL A 312 -1.38 4.64 -21.98
C VAL A 312 -0.64 3.37 -21.55
N TRP A 313 -0.25 3.28 -20.27
CA TRP A 313 0.33 2.10 -19.65
C TRP A 313 0.34 2.23 -18.12
N SER A 314 0.61 1.13 -17.42
CA SER A 314 0.77 1.11 -15.96
C SER A 314 1.72 -0.01 -15.51
N TRP A 315 2.34 0.17 -14.34
CA TRP A 315 3.31 -0.72 -13.73
C TRP A 315 2.95 -0.99 -12.28
N HIS A 316 3.24 -2.20 -11.82
CA HIS A 316 3.10 -2.64 -10.44
C HIS A 316 4.43 -2.44 -9.69
N ILE A 317 4.37 -1.76 -8.55
CA ILE A 317 5.47 -1.65 -7.59
C ILE A 317 5.13 -2.56 -6.41
N TRP A 318 6.00 -3.51 -6.11
CA TRP A 318 5.84 -4.41 -4.98
C TRP A 318 6.94 -4.16 -3.95
N VAL A 319 6.57 -3.56 -2.83
CA VAL A 319 7.48 -3.32 -1.71
C VAL A 319 7.48 -4.55 -0.82
N THR A 320 8.65 -5.19 -0.70
CA THR A 320 8.78 -6.49 -0.08
C THR A 320 10.18 -6.74 0.46
N GLU A 321 10.24 -7.50 1.55
CA GLU A 321 11.46 -8.07 2.10
C GLU A 321 11.91 -9.33 1.36
N LYS A 322 11.07 -9.90 0.49
CA LYS A 322 11.38 -11.12 -0.24
C LYS A 322 12.50 -10.86 -1.25
N ASP A 323 13.52 -11.71 -1.21
CA ASP A 323 14.49 -11.85 -2.29
C ASP A 323 14.25 -13.17 -3.04
N TRP A 324 13.68 -13.07 -4.23
CA TRP A 324 13.40 -14.23 -5.08
C TRP A 324 14.67 -14.85 -5.71
N SER A 325 15.82 -14.18 -5.62
CA SER A 325 17.10 -14.72 -6.09
C SER A 325 17.76 -15.67 -5.09
N GLU A 326 17.53 -15.50 -3.78
CA GLU A 326 18.20 -16.29 -2.73
C GLU A 326 17.51 -17.63 -2.42
N LYS A 327 16.18 -17.70 -2.54
CA LYS A 327 15.39 -18.89 -2.16
C LYS A 327 14.40 -19.26 -3.25
N ARG A 328 14.52 -20.48 -3.75
CA ARG A 328 13.72 -21.00 -4.86
C ARG A 328 13.18 -22.39 -4.56
N ILE A 329 12.06 -22.71 -5.19
CA ILE A 329 11.39 -23.99 -5.18
C ILE A 329 11.70 -24.62 -6.53
N THR A 330 12.34 -25.78 -6.53
CA THR A 330 12.61 -26.52 -7.76
C THR A 330 11.68 -27.71 -7.88
N THR A 331 11.09 -27.90 -9.06
CA THR A 331 10.29 -29.07 -9.39
C THR A 331 10.52 -29.48 -10.85
N THR A 332 10.34 -30.77 -11.14
CA THR A 332 10.52 -31.33 -12.48
C THR A 332 9.26 -32.07 -12.89
N ASP A 333 8.72 -31.78 -14.06
CA ASP A 333 7.53 -32.48 -14.56
C ASP A 333 7.85 -33.92 -15.05
N ALA A 334 6.81 -34.67 -15.42
CA ALA A 334 6.95 -36.03 -15.92
C ALA A 334 7.66 -36.14 -17.29
N LEU A 335 7.87 -35.02 -17.99
CA LEU A 335 8.60 -34.94 -19.26
C LEU A 335 10.08 -34.56 -19.04
N GLY A 336 10.49 -34.28 -17.81
CA GLY A 336 11.85 -33.87 -17.46
C GLY A 336 12.11 -32.37 -17.53
N ASN A 337 11.09 -31.53 -17.75
CA ASN A 337 11.26 -30.08 -17.72
C ASN A 337 11.40 -29.61 -16.28
N THR A 338 12.39 -28.75 -16.02
CA THR A 338 12.64 -28.21 -14.68
C THR A 338 12.09 -26.79 -14.56
N TYR A 339 11.37 -26.55 -13.48
CA TYR A 339 10.75 -25.27 -13.15
C TYR A 339 11.31 -24.75 -11.83
N VAL A 340 11.58 -23.45 -11.79
CA VAL A 340 12.18 -22.79 -10.64
C VAL A 340 11.28 -21.64 -10.19
N LEU A 341 10.54 -21.85 -9.11
CA LEU A 341 9.53 -20.93 -8.59
C LEU A 341 10.07 -20.16 -7.37
N PRO A 342 9.63 -18.92 -7.12
CA PRO A 342 9.89 -18.23 -5.86
C PRO A 342 9.02 -18.81 -4.74
N GLN A 343 9.40 -18.52 -3.48
CA GLN A 343 8.71 -19.03 -2.29
C GLN A 343 7.29 -18.47 -2.07
N THR A 344 6.92 -17.40 -2.77
CA THR A 344 5.62 -16.74 -2.63
C THR A 344 5.07 -16.32 -3.99
N THR A 345 3.75 -16.13 -4.06
CA THR A 345 3.08 -15.53 -5.21
C THR A 345 3.44 -14.05 -5.36
N LEU A 346 3.19 -13.49 -6.55
CA LEU A 346 3.51 -12.11 -6.87
C LEU A 346 2.68 -11.14 -6.00
N GLY A 347 3.34 -10.15 -5.39
CA GLY A 347 2.68 -9.10 -4.62
C GLY A 347 2.21 -9.54 -3.22
N TYR A 348 2.61 -10.74 -2.75
CA TYR A 348 2.16 -11.26 -1.46
C TYR A 348 2.64 -10.38 -0.28
N CYS A 349 1.70 -10.02 0.59
CA CYS A 349 1.92 -9.40 1.90
C CYS A 349 1.52 -10.39 3.00
N ASN A 350 2.30 -10.45 4.08
CA ASN A 350 2.08 -11.40 5.15
C ASN A 350 0.73 -11.19 5.87
N ALA A 351 0.22 -12.27 6.48
CA ALA A 351 -0.92 -12.23 7.38
C ALA A 351 -0.72 -11.21 8.52
N ARG A 352 -1.82 -10.56 8.92
CA ARG A 352 -1.80 -9.53 9.97
C ARG A 352 -3.11 -9.49 10.76
N GLY A 353 -3.00 -9.08 12.02
CA GLY A 353 -4.15 -8.75 12.86
C GLY A 353 -4.72 -7.36 12.57
N LYS A 354 -5.76 -6.98 13.32
CA LYS A 354 -6.39 -5.65 13.22
C LYS A 354 -5.74 -4.63 14.16
N SER A 355 -5.76 -3.36 13.75
CA SER A 355 -5.52 -2.21 14.64
C SER A 355 -6.70 -1.26 14.50
N PRO A 356 -7.63 -1.21 15.47
CA PRO A 356 -8.79 -0.32 15.40
C PRO A 356 -8.39 1.15 15.30
N LYS A 357 -9.33 1.98 14.83
CA LYS A 357 -9.19 3.45 14.90
C LYS A 357 -8.91 3.87 16.34
N ARG A 358 -8.03 4.85 16.51
CA ARG A 358 -7.65 5.42 17.82
C ARG A 358 -7.38 6.91 17.70
N SER A 359 -7.19 7.62 18.81
CA SER A 359 -6.70 8.99 18.80
C SER A 359 -5.29 9.13 19.37
N ILE A 360 -4.60 10.20 18.97
CA ILE A 360 -3.25 10.56 19.42
C ILE A 360 -3.30 12.00 19.91
N LYS A 361 -3.02 12.19 21.20
CA LYS A 361 -2.83 13.51 21.79
C LYS A 361 -1.39 13.96 21.63
N VAL A 362 -1.18 15.24 21.36
CA VAL A 362 0.15 15.85 21.20
C VAL A 362 0.30 17.00 22.19
N LYS A 363 1.52 17.16 22.72
CA LYS A 363 1.89 18.34 23.51
C LYS A 363 3.31 18.80 23.18
N PHE A 364 3.54 20.09 23.37
CA PHE A 364 4.88 20.69 23.26
C PHE A 364 5.41 20.98 24.66
N VAL A 365 6.63 20.56 24.94
CA VAL A 365 7.32 20.77 26.22
C VAL A 365 8.52 21.68 26.00
N PHE A 366 8.42 22.93 26.45
CA PHE A 366 9.49 23.92 26.37
C PHE A 366 10.42 23.77 27.59
N ASP A 367 11.69 23.48 27.34
CA ASP A 367 12.71 23.29 28.37
C ASP A 367 13.33 24.63 28.79
N LEU A 368 13.05 25.03 30.02
CA LEU A 368 13.60 26.25 30.65
C LEU A 368 14.58 25.94 31.79
N THR A 369 14.95 24.68 31.99
CA THR A 369 15.76 24.24 33.13
C THR A 369 17.14 24.90 33.17
N ASN A 370 17.78 25.05 32.01
CA ASN A 370 19.05 25.77 31.86
C ASN A 370 18.98 27.24 32.30
N SER A 371 17.79 27.84 32.23
CA SER A 371 17.51 29.21 32.68
C SER A 371 16.97 29.29 34.12
N GLY A 372 16.95 28.17 34.86
CA GLY A 372 16.43 28.11 36.23
C GLY A 372 14.90 28.10 36.31
N GLY A 373 14.21 27.92 35.18
CA GLY A 373 12.76 27.81 35.08
C GLY A 373 12.28 26.36 35.14
N LYS A 374 10.96 26.18 35.30
CA LYS A 374 10.30 24.89 35.09
C LYS A 374 9.91 24.75 33.62
N ASN A 375 9.72 23.53 33.16
CA ASN A 375 9.18 23.28 31.83
C ASN A 375 7.78 23.89 31.69
N LEU A 376 7.48 24.39 30.50
CA LEU A 376 6.15 24.86 30.12
C LEU A 376 5.57 23.89 29.11
N GLU A 377 4.27 23.63 29.21
CA GLU A 377 3.57 22.72 28.31
C GLU A 377 2.50 23.47 27.51
N VAL A 378 2.37 23.13 26.23
CA VAL A 378 1.26 23.53 25.36
C VAL A 378 0.55 22.26 24.91
N THR A 379 -0.69 22.09 25.36
CA THR A 379 -1.55 20.94 25.05
C THR A 379 -2.72 21.30 24.13
N SER A 380 -2.93 22.60 23.89
CA SER A 380 -4.02 23.11 23.07
C SER A 380 -3.57 24.27 22.19
N LEU A 381 -4.17 24.35 20.99
CA LEU A 381 -4.03 25.46 20.06
C LEU A 381 -5.41 26.09 19.86
N ASN A 382 -5.51 27.42 20.00
CA ASN A 382 -6.77 28.16 19.85
C ASN A 382 -7.92 27.59 20.71
N GLY A 383 -7.62 27.09 21.91
CA GLY A 383 -8.60 26.54 22.84
C GLY A 383 -9.06 25.10 22.55
N LYS A 384 -8.45 24.41 21.57
CA LYS A 384 -8.69 22.99 21.28
C LYS A 384 -7.46 22.14 21.58
N ASP A 385 -7.66 20.99 22.23
CA ASP A 385 -6.60 20.00 22.42
C ASP A 385 -5.95 19.64 21.07
N ILE A 386 -4.64 19.43 21.07
CA ILE A 386 -3.92 18.98 19.87
C ILE A 386 -4.10 17.46 19.80
N GLU A 387 -5.09 17.03 19.01
CA GLU A 387 -5.49 15.63 18.91
C GLU A 387 -5.75 15.24 17.46
N PHE A 388 -5.23 14.09 17.05
CA PHE A 388 -5.44 13.52 15.73
C PHE A 388 -6.12 12.17 15.85
N GLY A 389 -7.14 11.91 15.06
CA GLY A 389 -7.57 10.53 14.79
C GLY A 389 -6.47 9.77 14.06
N GLN A 390 -6.36 8.47 14.26
CA GLN A 390 -5.49 7.59 13.48
C GLN A 390 -6.32 6.49 12.85
N ARG A 391 -6.14 6.31 11.54
CA ARG A 391 -6.87 5.30 10.75
C ARG A 391 -6.60 3.88 11.25
N GLU A 392 -7.58 3.01 11.01
CA GLU A 392 -7.47 1.59 11.35
C GLU A 392 -6.64 0.80 10.33
N ILE A 393 -6.21 -0.38 10.73
CA ILE A 393 -5.68 -1.44 9.86
C ILE A 393 -6.61 -2.63 9.98
N LEU A 394 -7.16 -3.07 8.84
CA LEU A 394 -7.98 -4.28 8.76
C LEU A 394 -7.08 -5.54 8.77
N ALA A 395 -7.56 -6.58 9.46
CA ALA A 395 -6.90 -7.87 9.51
C ALA A 395 -6.97 -8.61 8.17
N SER A 396 -5.99 -9.50 7.94
CA SER A 396 -6.06 -10.51 6.88
C SER A 396 -5.39 -11.79 7.35
N ASP A 397 -6.17 -12.84 7.60
CA ASP A 397 -5.69 -14.09 8.22
C ASP A 397 -4.74 -14.88 7.32
N ALA A 398 -4.92 -14.83 5.99
CA ALA A 398 -4.03 -15.49 5.01
C ALA A 398 -2.92 -14.57 4.46
N GLY A 399 -2.91 -13.30 4.86
CA GLY A 399 -2.24 -12.25 4.10
C GLY A 399 -3.07 -11.82 2.89
N ASP A 400 -2.43 -11.24 1.88
CA ASP A 400 -3.11 -10.80 0.66
C ASP A 400 -2.12 -10.68 -0.51
N ASN A 401 -2.66 -10.69 -1.73
CA ASN A 401 -1.92 -10.39 -2.95
C ASN A 401 -2.82 -9.70 -3.99
N PRO A 402 -2.26 -8.95 -4.95
CA PRO A 402 -3.03 -8.42 -6.08
C PRO A 402 -3.63 -9.54 -6.93
N TYR A 403 -4.72 -9.22 -7.62
CA TYR A 403 -5.33 -10.10 -8.61
C TYR A 403 -4.99 -9.66 -10.04
N TYR A 404 -5.03 -10.60 -10.97
CA TYR A 404 -4.83 -10.35 -12.40
C TYR A 404 -5.91 -11.09 -13.20
N GLN A 405 -6.53 -10.42 -14.16
CA GLN A 405 -7.32 -11.13 -15.18
C GLN A 405 -6.37 -11.67 -16.23
N TRP A 406 -6.61 -12.91 -16.67
CA TRP A 406 -5.66 -13.64 -17.48
C TRP A 406 -5.34 -12.91 -18.80
N GLY A 407 -4.06 -12.75 -19.11
CA GLY A 407 -3.59 -11.99 -20.28
C GLY A 407 -3.42 -10.48 -20.05
N ARG A 408 -3.79 -9.93 -18.88
CA ARG A 408 -3.50 -8.54 -18.50
C ARG A 408 -2.24 -8.44 -17.65
N LYS A 409 -1.56 -7.31 -17.74
CA LYS A 409 -0.44 -6.93 -16.87
C LYS A 409 -0.86 -6.22 -15.57
N ASP A 410 -2.10 -5.75 -15.52
CA ASP A 410 -2.54 -4.79 -14.50
C ASP A 410 -2.81 -5.48 -13.18
N ALA A 411 -2.05 -5.10 -12.14
CA ALA A 411 -2.32 -5.52 -10.78
C ALA A 411 -3.64 -4.88 -10.30
N MET A 412 -4.52 -5.69 -9.73
CA MET A 412 -5.84 -5.27 -9.22
C MET A 412 -5.91 -5.40 -7.71
N VAL A 413 -6.78 -4.60 -7.10
CA VAL A 413 -6.88 -4.48 -5.64
C VAL A 413 -7.06 -5.85 -4.97
N PRO A 414 -6.26 -6.18 -3.94
CA PRO A 414 -6.37 -7.43 -3.19
C PRO A 414 -7.69 -7.61 -2.45
N GLY A 415 -7.98 -8.86 -2.06
CA GLY A 415 -9.00 -9.17 -1.06
C GLY A 415 -8.37 -9.42 0.31
N ILE A 416 -9.08 -9.10 1.39
CA ILE A 416 -8.66 -9.38 2.78
C ILE A 416 -9.82 -9.99 3.59
N TYR A 417 -9.52 -10.76 4.63
CA TYR A 417 -10.53 -11.31 5.53
C TYR A 417 -10.02 -11.65 6.94
N ASP A 418 -10.90 -11.53 7.93
CA ASP A 418 -10.74 -12.01 9.31
C ASP A 418 -11.92 -12.95 9.65
N LYS A 419 -11.64 -14.02 10.39
CA LYS A 419 -12.60 -15.00 10.90
C LYS A 419 -13.80 -14.43 11.69
N ASN A 420 -13.71 -13.25 12.31
CA ASN A 420 -14.65 -12.89 13.38
C ASN A 420 -15.63 -11.72 13.14
N ASP A 421 -15.34 -10.76 12.26
CA ASP A 421 -16.17 -9.53 12.15
C ASP A 421 -16.88 -9.37 10.79
N HIS A 422 -16.69 -10.29 9.84
CA HIS A 422 -17.12 -10.08 8.45
C HIS A 422 -18.01 -11.14 7.77
N PRO A 423 -18.13 -12.40 8.22
CA PRO A 423 -18.97 -13.34 7.46
C PRO A 423 -20.48 -13.10 7.65
N THR A 424 -20.93 -12.62 8.82
CA THR A 424 -22.36 -12.30 9.04
C THR A 424 -22.67 -10.81 8.91
N GLU A 425 -21.65 -9.94 8.88
CA GLU A 425 -21.78 -8.48 8.75
C GLU A 425 -21.25 -7.93 7.42
N SER A 426 -20.60 -8.72 6.56
CA SER A 426 -20.42 -8.33 5.16
C SER A 426 -21.82 -8.14 4.58
N PRO A 427 -22.21 -6.93 4.15
CA PRO A 427 -23.55 -6.70 3.60
C PRO A 427 -23.81 -7.45 2.28
N TYR A 428 -22.85 -8.27 1.84
CA TYR A 428 -22.85 -9.06 0.62
C TYR A 428 -22.63 -10.56 0.88
N TYR A 429 -22.70 -11.02 2.14
CA TYR A 429 -22.72 -12.46 2.42
C TYR A 429 -24.03 -13.07 1.92
N PHE A 430 -23.92 -14.04 1.02
CA PHE A 430 -25.08 -14.71 0.45
C PHE A 430 -25.25 -16.10 1.09
N ASP A 431 -26.24 -16.20 1.98
CA ASP A 431 -26.73 -17.46 2.50
C ASP A 431 -27.78 -18.03 1.53
N ASN A 432 -27.36 -18.87 0.59
CA ASN A 432 -28.26 -19.54 -0.36
C ASN A 432 -28.98 -20.77 0.26
N GLY A 433 -29.26 -20.74 1.57
CA GLY A 433 -29.87 -21.84 2.32
C GLY A 433 -28.86 -22.91 2.74
N ALA A 434 -29.32 -24.15 2.97
CA ALA A 434 -28.55 -25.25 3.60
C ALA A 434 -27.21 -25.67 2.93
N ASN A 435 -26.78 -24.96 1.88
CA ASN A 435 -25.50 -25.07 1.18
C ASN A 435 -24.80 -23.69 1.12
N ALA A 436 -24.45 -23.09 2.26
CA ALA A 436 -23.66 -21.87 2.31
C ALA A 436 -22.25 -22.11 1.70
N LEU A 437 -22.01 -21.66 0.46
CA LEU A 437 -20.80 -21.96 -0.31
C LEU A 437 -19.60 -21.02 -0.03
N GLY A 438 -19.65 -20.16 0.99
CA GLY A 438 -18.50 -19.33 1.38
C GLY A 438 -18.03 -18.34 0.29
N GLU A 439 -18.92 -17.96 -0.63
CA GLU A 439 -18.63 -16.99 -1.69
C GLU A 439 -18.81 -15.54 -1.20
N LEU A 440 -18.19 -14.60 -1.90
CA LEU A 440 -18.18 -13.15 -1.64
C LEU A 440 -17.90 -12.77 -0.17
N SER A 441 -17.03 -13.54 0.46
CA SER A 441 -16.79 -13.54 1.90
C SER A 441 -15.53 -12.79 2.34
N MET A 442 -14.87 -12.08 1.42
CA MET A 442 -13.77 -11.16 1.71
C MET A 442 -14.25 -9.71 1.56
N VAL A 443 -13.39 -8.74 1.79
CA VAL A 443 -13.59 -7.34 1.38
C VAL A 443 -12.41 -6.89 0.53
N ASN A 444 -12.59 -5.86 -0.29
CA ASN A 444 -11.45 -5.24 -0.97
C ASN A 444 -10.51 -4.63 0.09
N LYS A 445 -9.21 -4.87 -0.06
CA LYS A 445 -8.21 -4.19 0.76
C LYS A 445 -8.37 -2.67 0.54
N PRO A 446 -8.38 -1.87 1.61
CA PRO A 446 -8.37 -0.41 1.47
C PRO A 446 -7.18 0.05 0.63
N VAL A 447 -7.43 1.03 -0.25
CA VAL A 447 -6.40 1.67 -1.06
C VAL A 447 -6.31 3.16 -0.71
N TYR A 448 -5.12 3.71 -0.92
CA TYR A 448 -4.69 5.04 -0.52
C TYR A 448 -4.04 5.76 -1.70
N ASP A 449 -3.84 7.07 -1.53
CA ASP A 449 -3.03 7.94 -2.41
C ASP A 449 -3.47 7.97 -3.88
N TYR A 450 -4.73 7.64 -4.14
CA TYR A 450 -5.32 7.63 -5.47
C TYR A 450 -6.21 8.85 -5.71
N ASP A 451 -6.24 9.30 -6.96
CA ASP A 451 -7.22 10.29 -7.41
C ASP A 451 -8.61 9.61 -7.50
N PRO A 452 -9.65 10.13 -6.81
CA PRO A 452 -11.00 9.57 -6.80
C PRO A 452 -11.60 9.27 -8.17
N GLU A 453 -11.19 9.97 -9.24
CA GLU A 453 -11.60 9.69 -10.62
C GLU A 453 -11.20 8.28 -11.07
N TYR A 454 -10.05 7.79 -10.60
CA TYR A 454 -9.50 6.48 -10.97
C TYR A 454 -9.73 5.41 -9.90
N ARG A 455 -10.74 5.59 -9.05
CA ARG A 455 -11.12 4.60 -8.03
C ARG A 455 -11.27 3.21 -8.65
N PHE A 456 -10.66 2.21 -8.03
CA PHE A 456 -10.83 0.83 -8.47
C PHE A 456 -12.32 0.43 -8.45
N THR A 457 -12.83 -0.02 -9.59
CA THR A 457 -14.24 -0.39 -9.77
C THR A 457 -14.41 -1.45 -10.86
N ARG A 458 -15.65 -1.86 -11.13
CA ARG A 458 -15.96 -2.73 -12.27
C ARG A 458 -15.95 -1.94 -13.58
N SER A 459 -15.69 -2.61 -14.70
CA SER A 459 -15.85 -2.04 -16.02
C SER A 459 -17.30 -1.58 -16.28
N VAL A 460 -17.43 -0.45 -17.00
CA VAL A 460 -18.71 0.00 -17.56
C VAL A 460 -19.22 -0.96 -18.63
N THR A 461 -18.32 -1.47 -19.48
CA THR A 461 -18.63 -2.51 -20.45
C THR A 461 -18.82 -3.84 -19.70
N ARG A 462 -19.91 -4.55 -20.03
CA ARG A 462 -20.28 -5.79 -19.33
C ARG A 462 -20.32 -7.00 -20.26
N SER A 463 -19.86 -6.80 -21.49
CA SER A 463 -19.74 -7.81 -22.53
C SER A 463 -18.30 -7.82 -23.04
N GLY A 464 -17.33 -7.78 -22.13
CA GLY A 464 -15.90 -7.72 -22.42
C GLY A 464 -15.34 -6.34 -22.79
N ALA A 465 -14.04 -6.28 -23.06
CA ALA A 465 -13.30 -5.09 -23.46
C ALA A 465 -12.17 -5.45 -24.45
N SER A 466 -11.76 -4.49 -25.28
CA SER A 466 -10.56 -4.64 -26.11
C SER A 466 -9.28 -4.57 -25.25
N LEU A 467 -8.15 -5.03 -25.79
CA LEU A 467 -6.84 -4.85 -25.14
C LEU A 467 -6.56 -3.38 -24.84
N GLY A 468 -6.77 -2.50 -25.82
CA GLY A 468 -6.56 -1.05 -25.66
C GLY A 468 -7.42 -0.44 -24.55
N GLN A 469 -8.69 -0.87 -24.46
CA GLN A 469 -9.56 -0.50 -23.35
C GLN A 469 -9.04 -1.03 -22.01
N SER A 470 -8.57 -2.28 -21.94
CA SER A 470 -8.02 -2.83 -20.71
C SER A 470 -6.78 -2.08 -20.22
N ILE A 471 -5.93 -1.61 -21.15
CA ILE A 471 -4.76 -0.77 -20.88
C ILE A 471 -5.17 0.63 -20.41
N SER A 472 -6.22 1.20 -21.03
CA SER A 472 -6.73 2.54 -20.69
C SER A 472 -7.48 2.59 -19.36
N PHE A 473 -7.98 1.45 -18.90
CA PHE A 473 -8.73 1.32 -17.65
C PHE A 473 -8.14 0.23 -16.74
N PRO A 474 -6.89 0.40 -16.27
CA PRO A 474 -6.24 -0.57 -15.38
C PRO A 474 -6.94 -0.69 -14.02
N HIS A 475 -7.62 0.38 -13.60
CA HIS A 475 -8.44 0.44 -12.39
C HIS A 475 -9.82 -0.21 -12.55
N HIS A 476 -10.16 -0.74 -13.73
CA HIS A 476 -11.40 -1.48 -13.95
C HIS A 476 -11.18 -2.99 -13.95
N PHE A 477 -11.91 -3.67 -13.08
CA PHE A 477 -12.10 -5.12 -13.13
C PHE A 477 -13.18 -5.45 -14.17
N ILE A 478 -12.82 -6.17 -15.23
CA ILE A 478 -13.74 -6.43 -16.34
C ILE A 478 -14.72 -7.53 -15.94
N MET A 479 -16.00 -7.16 -15.80
CA MET A 479 -17.05 -8.10 -15.38
C MET A 479 -17.96 -8.49 -16.53
N GLY A 480 -18.64 -9.61 -16.34
CA GLY A 480 -19.60 -10.14 -17.29
C GLY A 480 -21.06 -9.98 -16.84
N ASP A 481 -21.95 -9.59 -17.75
CA ASP A 481 -23.41 -9.56 -17.54
C ASP A 481 -24.12 -10.76 -18.15
N VAL A 482 -25.18 -11.25 -17.50
CA VAL A 482 -26.07 -12.25 -18.13
C VAL A 482 -26.82 -11.62 -19.29
N VAL A 483 -26.57 -12.14 -20.49
CA VAL A 483 -27.37 -11.86 -21.67
C VAL A 483 -27.90 -13.19 -22.18
N GLY A 484 -29.12 -13.57 -21.78
CA GLY A 484 -29.72 -14.86 -22.14
C GLY A 484 -28.91 -16.06 -21.60
N ASP A 485 -28.91 -17.18 -22.31
CA ASP A 485 -28.20 -18.41 -21.94
C ASP A 485 -26.75 -18.48 -22.41
N ASP A 486 -26.30 -17.49 -23.19
CA ASP A 486 -24.92 -17.40 -23.67
C ASP A 486 -23.99 -16.88 -22.57
N MET A 487 -23.06 -17.72 -22.12
CA MET A 487 -22.06 -17.41 -21.08
C MET A 487 -20.66 -17.20 -21.65
N THR A 488 -20.51 -17.03 -22.97
CA THR A 488 -19.20 -16.91 -23.63
C THR A 488 -18.34 -15.75 -23.13
N TYR A 489 -18.95 -14.64 -22.70
CA TYR A 489 -18.26 -13.49 -22.08
C TYR A 489 -17.64 -13.80 -20.70
N ARG A 490 -18.01 -14.93 -20.07
CA ARG A 490 -17.41 -15.36 -18.79
C ARG A 490 -16.12 -16.11 -19.01
N GLN A 491 -16.04 -16.85 -20.11
CA GLN A 491 -14.85 -17.62 -20.47
C GLN A 491 -13.68 -16.68 -20.76
N HIS A 492 -13.95 -15.50 -21.32
CA HIS A 492 -12.94 -14.50 -21.57
C HIS A 492 -13.44 -13.06 -21.41
N TRP A 493 -12.61 -12.20 -20.84
CA TRP A 493 -12.92 -10.79 -20.65
C TRP A 493 -12.86 -9.97 -21.95
N HIS A 494 -12.41 -10.54 -23.07
CA HIS A 494 -12.50 -9.91 -24.40
C HIS A 494 -13.76 -10.40 -25.13
N ASN A 495 -14.25 -9.66 -26.12
CA ASN A 495 -15.43 -10.07 -26.88
C ASN A 495 -15.23 -9.92 -28.40
N ASP A 496 -15.08 -11.06 -29.06
CA ASP A 496 -14.87 -11.21 -30.50
C ASP A 496 -16.13 -10.95 -31.35
N SER A 497 -17.32 -11.17 -30.79
CA SER A 497 -18.60 -11.10 -31.52
C SER A 497 -19.15 -9.68 -31.69
N LYS A 498 -18.71 -8.73 -30.87
CA LYS A 498 -19.21 -7.34 -30.86
C LYS A 498 -18.14 -6.27 -31.12
N VAL A 499 -16.86 -6.65 -31.09
CA VAL A 499 -15.74 -5.74 -31.32
C VAL A 499 -14.92 -6.30 -32.48
N SER A 500 -14.87 -5.59 -33.62
CA SER A 500 -14.09 -6.03 -34.79
C SER A 500 -12.60 -5.72 -34.59
N GLU A 501 -11.95 -6.49 -33.71
CA GLU A 501 -10.56 -6.30 -33.34
C GLU A 501 -9.63 -6.74 -34.48
N LYS A 502 -8.99 -5.76 -35.15
CA LYS A 502 -8.13 -6.03 -36.31
C LYS A 502 -6.91 -6.89 -35.98
N TYR A 503 -6.47 -6.85 -34.72
CA TYR A 503 -5.33 -7.59 -34.19
C TYR A 503 -5.66 -9.04 -33.84
N LEU A 504 -6.92 -9.47 -33.94
CA LEU A 504 -7.31 -10.87 -33.87
C LEU A 504 -7.54 -11.44 -35.28
N GLU A 505 -7.31 -12.75 -35.42
CA GLU A 505 -7.75 -13.51 -36.58
C GLU A 505 -9.28 -13.55 -36.69
N SER A 506 -9.80 -13.60 -37.91
CA SER A 506 -11.24 -13.41 -38.16
C SER A 506 -12.08 -14.53 -37.51
N GLY A 507 -13.02 -14.15 -36.64
CA GLY A 507 -13.90 -15.09 -35.92
C GLY A 507 -13.19 -15.88 -34.82
N LYS A 508 -12.10 -15.33 -34.26
CA LYS A 508 -11.23 -15.99 -33.28
C LYS A 508 -11.07 -15.14 -32.03
N LYS A 509 -10.73 -15.81 -30.93
CA LYS A 509 -10.51 -15.23 -29.61
C LYS A 509 -9.03 -14.90 -29.40
N MET A 510 -8.75 -14.05 -28.42
CA MET A 510 -7.37 -13.85 -27.94
C MET A 510 -6.80 -15.19 -27.45
N TYR A 511 -5.59 -15.52 -27.90
CA TYR A 511 -5.00 -16.83 -27.70
C TYR A 511 -3.94 -16.87 -26.58
N ASN A 512 -2.96 -15.97 -26.56
CA ASN A 512 -2.05 -15.83 -25.41
C ASN A 512 -1.36 -14.47 -25.45
N ALA A 513 -1.61 -13.66 -24.43
CA ALA A 513 -0.96 -12.36 -24.30
C ALA A 513 0.32 -12.42 -23.44
N TRP A 514 0.53 -13.47 -22.64
CA TRP A 514 1.70 -13.61 -21.76
C TRP A 514 2.87 -14.41 -22.38
N ASN A 515 2.61 -15.17 -23.44
CA ASN A 515 3.61 -15.96 -24.15
C ASN A 515 3.60 -15.67 -25.67
N SER A 516 4.65 -15.02 -26.20
CA SER A 516 4.74 -14.71 -27.64
C SER A 516 5.06 -15.92 -28.53
N THR A 517 5.57 -17.01 -27.96
CA THR A 517 5.88 -18.27 -28.66
C THR A 517 4.77 -19.32 -28.55
N ALA A 518 3.65 -19.00 -27.90
CA ALA A 518 2.53 -19.94 -27.79
C ALA A 518 1.98 -20.28 -29.19
N SER A 519 2.08 -21.55 -29.57
CA SER A 519 1.73 -22.07 -30.90
C SER A 519 0.49 -22.97 -30.91
N HIS A 520 0.09 -23.57 -29.79
CA HIS A 520 -1.02 -24.54 -29.76
C HIS A 520 -1.64 -24.67 -28.36
N SER A 521 -2.98 -24.73 -28.27
CA SER A 521 -3.69 -24.93 -27.00
C SER A 521 -3.14 -26.14 -26.25
N GLY A 522 -3.09 -25.99 -24.93
CA GLY A 522 -2.96 -27.10 -24.02
C GLY A 522 -4.16 -28.05 -24.09
N VAL A 523 -4.04 -29.15 -23.36
CA VAL A 523 -4.98 -30.25 -23.32
C VAL A 523 -5.50 -30.38 -21.89
N GLY A 524 -6.77 -30.05 -21.67
CA GLY A 524 -7.38 -30.02 -20.34
C GLY A 524 -7.73 -31.38 -19.73
N GLN A 525 -7.61 -32.48 -20.48
CA GLN A 525 -7.92 -33.83 -20.00
C GLN A 525 -6.76 -34.79 -20.27
N PRO A 526 -6.40 -35.69 -19.35
CA PRO A 526 -5.40 -36.72 -19.59
C PRO A 526 -5.70 -37.55 -20.84
N VAL A 527 -4.76 -37.54 -21.79
CA VAL A 527 -4.72 -38.55 -22.84
C VAL A 527 -3.87 -39.70 -22.30
N ASN A 528 -4.48 -40.86 -22.05
CA ASN A 528 -3.79 -42.07 -21.58
C ASN A 528 -2.95 -41.90 -20.30
N SER A 529 -3.40 -41.07 -19.35
CA SER A 529 -2.74 -40.83 -18.05
C SER A 529 -1.30 -40.30 -18.13
N SER A 530 -0.89 -39.73 -19.27
CA SER A 530 0.46 -39.16 -19.49
C SER A 530 0.39 -37.65 -19.69
N LEU A 531 1.34 -36.91 -19.12
CA LEU A 531 1.42 -35.45 -19.26
C LEU A 531 1.59 -35.06 -20.73
N ASP A 532 0.68 -34.25 -21.26
CA ASP A 532 0.77 -33.78 -22.65
C ASP A 532 1.81 -32.64 -22.78
N PRO A 533 2.77 -32.74 -23.71
CA PRO A 533 3.76 -31.68 -23.96
C PRO A 533 3.15 -30.31 -24.27
N LYS A 534 1.92 -30.25 -24.81
CA LYS A 534 1.21 -28.98 -25.07
C LYS A 534 0.86 -28.19 -23.80
N ASN A 535 0.94 -28.82 -22.63
CA ASN A 535 0.76 -28.15 -21.34
C ASN A 535 2.08 -27.57 -20.78
N CYS A 536 3.21 -27.88 -21.43
CA CYS A 536 4.56 -27.61 -20.94
C CYS A 536 5.38 -26.77 -21.95
N ILE A 537 4.68 -25.98 -22.79
CA ILE A 537 5.30 -25.20 -23.86
C ILE A 537 6.26 -24.16 -23.26
N PRO A 538 7.47 -23.97 -23.84
CA PRO A 538 8.35 -22.88 -23.47
C PRO A 538 7.65 -21.52 -23.53
N ILE A 539 7.92 -20.68 -22.53
CA ILE A 539 7.33 -19.35 -22.42
C ILE A 539 8.36 -18.30 -22.84
N THR A 540 7.98 -17.46 -23.80
CA THR A 540 8.69 -16.22 -24.09
C THR A 540 7.90 -15.06 -23.50
N LYS A 541 8.42 -14.47 -22.42
CA LYS A 541 7.80 -13.38 -21.66
C LYS A 541 7.49 -12.18 -22.55
N THR A 542 6.23 -11.77 -22.56
CA THR A 542 5.77 -10.64 -23.37
C THR A 542 5.72 -9.32 -22.60
N ILE A 543 5.37 -8.26 -23.31
CA ILE A 543 5.01 -6.97 -22.70
C ILE A 543 3.74 -7.00 -21.84
N TYR A 544 2.91 -8.04 -21.87
CA TYR A 544 1.71 -8.12 -21.01
C TYR A 544 1.87 -9.05 -19.81
N ASP A 545 3.00 -9.75 -19.70
CA ASP A 545 3.30 -10.59 -18.54
C ASP A 545 3.47 -9.71 -17.29
N PRO A 546 2.77 -9.98 -16.17
CA PRO A 546 2.81 -9.13 -14.97
C PRO A 546 4.10 -9.28 -14.14
N SER A 547 4.97 -10.22 -14.48
CA SER A 547 6.10 -10.63 -13.64
C SER A 547 7.24 -9.61 -13.61
N PRO A 548 8.03 -9.57 -12.51
CA PRO A 548 9.22 -8.74 -12.41
C PRO A 548 10.33 -9.19 -13.35
N ALA A 549 11.36 -8.35 -13.51
CA ALA A 549 12.54 -8.64 -14.32
C ALA A 549 13.18 -10.00 -13.96
N GLY A 550 13.50 -10.83 -14.97
CA GLY A 550 14.07 -12.17 -14.76
C GLY A 550 13.07 -13.25 -14.32
N TYR A 551 11.76 -12.96 -14.35
CA TYR A 551 10.68 -13.92 -14.07
C TYR A 551 9.57 -13.80 -15.12
N HIS A 552 8.82 -14.87 -15.34
CA HIS A 552 7.64 -14.91 -16.21
C HIS A 552 6.57 -15.87 -15.66
N ILE A 553 5.33 -15.76 -16.13
CA ILE A 553 4.28 -16.72 -15.76
C ILE A 553 4.60 -18.08 -16.40
N PRO A 554 4.61 -19.19 -15.64
CA PRO A 554 4.97 -20.50 -16.17
C PRO A 554 3.86 -21.12 -17.03
N SER A 555 4.22 -22.13 -17.84
CA SER A 555 3.24 -23.05 -18.43
C SER A 555 2.54 -23.88 -17.36
N ALA A 556 1.33 -24.38 -17.62
CA ALA A 556 0.55 -25.15 -16.63
C ALA A 556 1.27 -26.42 -16.12
N GLY A 557 2.16 -27.00 -16.92
CA GLY A 557 3.01 -28.13 -16.54
C GLY A 557 3.89 -27.87 -15.31
N ALA A 558 4.21 -26.62 -14.98
CA ALA A 558 5.07 -26.25 -13.86
C ALA A 558 4.54 -26.70 -12.49
N TYR A 559 3.24 -26.91 -12.38
CA TYR A 559 2.61 -27.31 -11.12
C TYR A 559 2.31 -28.81 -11.06
N SER A 560 2.51 -29.54 -12.17
CA SER A 560 2.08 -30.93 -12.35
C SER A 560 2.73 -31.93 -11.39
N ASN A 561 3.95 -31.65 -10.93
CA ASN A 561 4.65 -32.51 -9.99
C ASN A 561 4.46 -32.09 -8.52
N ILE A 562 3.91 -30.88 -8.27
CA ILE A 562 3.56 -30.42 -6.92
C ILE A 562 2.22 -31.02 -6.51
N ILE A 563 1.19 -30.83 -7.34
CA ILE A 563 -0.17 -31.34 -7.14
C ILE A 563 -0.55 -32.13 -8.39
N ASN A 564 -1.23 -33.26 -8.20
CA ASN A 564 -1.60 -34.15 -9.31
C ASN A 564 -2.60 -33.48 -10.26
N TRP A 565 -2.68 -34.03 -11.46
CA TRP A 565 -3.51 -33.54 -12.54
C TRP A 565 -4.52 -34.62 -12.95
N GLY A 566 -5.78 -34.26 -13.15
CA GLY A 566 -6.84 -35.27 -13.32
C GLY A 566 -8.13 -34.78 -13.96
N GLY A 567 -8.08 -33.67 -14.70
CA GLY A 567 -9.09 -33.35 -15.70
C GLY A 567 -10.51 -33.21 -15.15
N GLU A 568 -10.73 -32.20 -14.32
CA GLU A 568 -11.97 -31.46 -14.12
C GLU A 568 -11.83 -30.64 -12.85
N TYR A 569 -12.32 -29.40 -12.88
CA TYR A 569 -12.40 -28.58 -11.68
C TYR A 569 -13.33 -29.22 -10.65
N GLY A 570 -12.96 -29.18 -9.37
CA GLY A 570 -13.78 -29.63 -8.25
C GLY A 570 -13.54 -31.08 -7.81
N LYS A 571 -12.55 -31.77 -8.40
CA LYS A 571 -12.07 -33.08 -7.95
C LYS A 571 -10.94 -32.94 -6.92
N ILE A 572 -10.54 -34.08 -6.34
CA ILE A 572 -9.41 -34.19 -5.41
C ILE A 572 -8.29 -34.91 -6.16
N GLU A 573 -7.44 -34.14 -6.84
CA GLU A 573 -6.32 -34.64 -7.62
C GLU A 573 -5.02 -34.38 -6.86
N ILE A 574 -4.61 -35.33 -6.02
CA ILE A 574 -3.37 -35.24 -5.23
C ILE A 574 -2.52 -36.50 -5.38
N TYR A 575 -1.22 -36.37 -5.11
CA TYR A 575 -0.34 -37.52 -4.99
C TYR A 575 -0.47 -38.11 -3.58
N PRO A 576 -0.66 -39.45 -3.43
CA PRO A 576 -0.76 -40.08 -2.11
C PRO A 576 0.45 -39.85 -1.21
N SER A 577 1.63 -39.63 -1.79
CA SER A 577 2.88 -39.36 -1.08
C SER A 577 3.13 -37.87 -0.80
N ASN A 578 2.36 -36.96 -1.41
CA ASN A 578 2.51 -35.52 -1.26
C ASN A 578 1.15 -34.84 -1.02
N ILE A 579 0.59 -35.08 0.17
CA ILE A 579 -0.74 -34.61 0.54
C ILE A 579 -0.66 -33.17 1.07
N PRO A 580 -1.37 -32.19 0.49
CA PRO A 580 -1.44 -30.84 1.04
C PRO A 580 -1.96 -30.80 2.48
N GLN A 581 -1.21 -30.17 3.38
CA GLN A 581 -1.55 -30.00 4.79
C GLN A 581 -2.06 -28.59 5.07
N TRP A 582 -3.23 -28.48 5.67
CA TRP A 582 -3.84 -27.20 6.05
C TRP A 582 -3.24 -26.66 7.36
N ASP A 583 -2.73 -25.43 7.33
CA ASP A 583 -2.32 -24.65 8.50
C ASP A 583 -3.41 -23.63 8.83
N GLU A 584 -4.21 -23.92 9.86
CA GLU A 584 -5.33 -23.07 10.29
C GLU A 584 -4.87 -21.69 10.80
N ALA A 585 -3.68 -21.61 11.40
CA ALA A 585 -3.17 -20.35 11.95
C ALA A 585 -2.67 -19.41 10.86
N ARG A 586 -2.12 -19.96 9.76
CA ARG A 586 -1.60 -19.19 8.62
C ARG A 586 -2.55 -19.14 7.42
N ARG A 587 -3.65 -19.90 7.48
CA ARG A 587 -4.64 -20.06 6.40
C ARG A 587 -3.99 -20.44 5.06
N CYS A 588 -3.13 -21.44 5.09
CA CYS A 588 -2.42 -21.90 3.91
C CYS A 588 -2.36 -23.42 3.82
N TRP A 589 -2.08 -23.91 2.62
CA TRP A 589 -1.70 -25.29 2.37
C TRP A 589 -0.18 -25.40 2.25
N THR A 590 0.36 -26.43 2.88
CA THR A 590 1.80 -26.77 2.82
C THR A 590 1.97 -28.17 2.24
N MET A 591 2.92 -28.32 1.32
CA MET A 591 3.24 -29.58 0.63
C MET A 591 4.67 -29.53 0.10
N HIS A 592 5.14 -30.61 -0.50
CA HIS A 592 6.46 -30.66 -1.11
C HIS A 592 6.41 -30.34 -2.61
N SER A 593 7.55 -29.96 -3.17
CA SER A 593 7.67 -29.60 -4.58
C SER A 593 7.65 -30.80 -5.52
N ASN A 594 7.89 -32.01 -5.01
CA ASN A 594 7.86 -33.26 -5.77
C ASN A 594 6.72 -34.19 -5.34
N SER A 595 6.21 -34.95 -6.32
CA SER A 595 5.06 -35.85 -6.16
C SER A 595 5.26 -36.98 -5.16
N ASP A 596 6.51 -37.34 -4.87
CA ASP A 596 6.89 -38.38 -3.92
C ASP A 596 7.00 -37.88 -2.46
N GLY A 597 6.70 -36.60 -2.21
CA GLY A 597 6.80 -35.98 -0.89
C GLY A 597 8.21 -35.50 -0.54
N SER A 598 9.11 -35.37 -1.53
CA SER A 598 10.46 -34.82 -1.38
C SER A 598 10.59 -33.42 -1.98
N GLY A 599 11.76 -32.79 -1.80
CA GLY A 599 12.04 -31.47 -2.35
C GLY A 599 11.63 -30.32 -1.43
N ASP A 600 11.54 -29.12 -2.01
CA ASP A 600 11.29 -27.88 -1.28
C ASP A 600 9.87 -27.84 -0.72
N ILE A 601 9.68 -27.14 0.40
CA ILE A 601 8.34 -26.91 0.95
C ILE A 601 7.66 -25.80 0.15
N VAL A 602 6.51 -26.12 -0.44
CA VAL A 602 5.59 -25.19 -1.11
C VAL A 602 4.55 -24.72 -0.10
N THR A 603 4.31 -23.41 -0.02
CA THR A 603 3.24 -22.82 0.78
C THR A 603 2.30 -22.01 -0.11
N LEU A 604 1.02 -22.40 -0.17
CA LEU A 604 -0.01 -21.65 -0.91
C LEU A 604 -1.03 -21.08 0.06
N TYR A 605 -1.12 -19.75 0.12
CA TYR A 605 -2.06 -19.06 0.99
C TYR A 605 -3.45 -19.01 0.38
N ALA A 606 -4.50 -19.14 1.20
CA ALA A 606 -5.90 -18.99 0.80
C ALA A 606 -6.27 -17.50 0.65
N THR A 607 -5.60 -16.80 -0.28
CA THR A 607 -5.75 -15.36 -0.54
C THR A 607 -6.96 -15.02 -1.39
N GLY A 608 -7.64 -16.02 -1.96
CA GLY A 608 -8.93 -15.86 -2.60
C GLY A 608 -8.87 -15.83 -4.13
N ILE A 609 -10.06 -15.70 -4.73
CA ILE A 609 -10.26 -15.39 -6.15
C ILE A 609 -11.34 -14.32 -6.26
N ARG A 610 -11.17 -13.37 -7.19
CA ARG A 610 -12.18 -12.33 -7.44
C ARG A 610 -13.12 -12.75 -8.55
N ASP A 611 -14.42 -12.77 -8.25
CA ASP A 611 -15.45 -13.21 -9.18
C ASP A 611 -15.72 -12.24 -10.33
N MET A 612 -16.25 -12.75 -11.43
CA MET A 612 -16.56 -12.01 -12.64
C MET A 612 -18.05 -12.01 -13.06
N SER A 613 -18.87 -12.99 -12.64
CA SER A 613 -20.31 -13.04 -13.01
C SER A 613 -21.25 -13.91 -12.10
N LEU A 614 -22.40 -13.37 -11.65
CA LEU A 614 -23.25 -13.94 -10.58
C LEU A 614 -24.24 -15.08 -10.97
N LYS A 615 -24.58 -15.30 -12.25
CA LYS A 615 -25.69 -16.24 -12.66
C LYS A 615 -25.47 -17.72 -12.29
N GLY A 616 -24.30 -18.09 -11.79
CA GLY A 616 -24.01 -19.46 -11.38
C GLY A 616 -24.32 -19.73 -9.90
N ALA A 617 -24.20 -18.71 -9.05
CA ALA A 617 -24.32 -18.88 -7.61
C ALA A 617 -25.78 -18.95 -7.14
N ILE A 618 -26.73 -18.42 -7.93
CA ILE A 618 -28.07 -18.06 -7.46
C ILE A 618 -29.06 -18.36 -8.57
N GLY A 619 -30.02 -19.26 -8.32
CA GLY A 619 -30.95 -19.77 -9.32
C GLY A 619 -31.68 -18.65 -10.07
N ALA A 620 -32.12 -18.94 -11.30
CA ALA A 620 -32.69 -17.97 -12.24
C ALA A 620 -33.85 -17.10 -11.68
N GLY A 621 -34.53 -17.53 -10.61
CA GLY A 621 -35.60 -16.78 -9.94
C GLY A 621 -35.14 -15.63 -9.05
N ASP A 622 -33.94 -15.70 -8.47
CA ASP A 622 -33.38 -14.66 -7.58
C ASP A 622 -32.56 -13.61 -8.32
N TYR A 623 -32.33 -13.79 -9.62
CA TYR A 623 -31.54 -12.87 -10.44
C TYR A 623 -32.03 -11.41 -10.37
N ASN A 624 -33.35 -11.18 -10.22
CA ASN A 624 -33.94 -9.84 -10.11
C ASN A 624 -33.71 -9.16 -8.75
N THR A 625 -33.52 -9.91 -7.66
CA THR A 625 -33.34 -9.37 -6.31
C THR A 625 -31.96 -8.72 -6.16
N TYR A 626 -30.94 -9.22 -6.86
CA TYR A 626 -29.55 -8.75 -6.81
C TYR A 626 -29.30 -7.47 -7.60
N TYR A 627 -30.02 -7.28 -8.70
CA TYR A 627 -30.02 -6.01 -9.44
C TYR A 627 -30.81 -4.91 -8.72
N THR A 628 -31.29 -5.12 -7.48
CA THR A 628 -31.77 -4.01 -6.62
C THR A 628 -30.68 -3.47 -5.68
N ASN A 629 -29.57 -4.20 -5.48
CA ASN A 629 -28.47 -3.71 -4.65
C ASN A 629 -27.60 -2.72 -5.45
N GLU A 630 -27.80 -1.42 -5.22
CA GLU A 630 -27.08 -0.33 -5.90
C GLU A 630 -25.55 -0.39 -5.72
N TRP A 631 -25.06 -0.98 -4.63
CA TRP A 631 -23.61 -1.11 -4.42
C TRP A 631 -22.98 -2.10 -5.41
N LEU A 632 -23.60 -3.26 -5.62
CA LEU A 632 -23.09 -4.29 -6.57
C LEU A 632 -23.14 -3.83 -8.03
N LYS A 633 -23.93 -2.79 -8.34
CA LYS A 633 -23.98 -2.17 -9.67
C LYS A 633 -22.77 -1.30 -9.97
N THR A 634 -22.12 -0.77 -8.94
CA THR A 634 -21.09 0.28 -9.05
C THR A 634 -19.74 -0.12 -8.48
N ASN A 635 -19.60 -1.33 -7.94
CA ASN A 635 -18.37 -1.86 -7.34
C ASN A 635 -18.00 -3.23 -7.93
N THR A 636 -16.74 -3.61 -7.78
CA THR A 636 -16.28 -4.99 -8.02
C THR A 636 -16.83 -5.90 -6.93
N TRP A 637 -17.09 -7.16 -7.25
CA TRP A 637 -17.52 -8.10 -6.22
C TRP A 637 -16.36 -8.56 -5.35
N PRO A 638 -16.60 -8.79 -4.05
CA PRO A 638 -15.54 -9.26 -3.17
C PRO A 638 -14.98 -10.61 -3.59
N ALA A 639 -13.77 -10.91 -3.13
CA ALA A 639 -13.17 -12.21 -3.37
C ALA A 639 -13.78 -13.29 -2.45
N PHE A 640 -13.56 -14.55 -2.82
CA PHE A 640 -13.98 -15.71 -2.04
C PHE A 640 -12.87 -16.10 -1.06
N ARG A 641 -13.18 -16.22 0.23
CA ARG A 641 -12.21 -16.79 1.17
C ARG A 641 -12.18 -18.30 0.97
N THR A 642 -11.15 -18.99 1.44
CA THR A 642 -11.04 -20.48 1.41
C THR A 642 -10.70 -21.14 0.07
N THR A 643 -10.31 -20.35 -0.93
CA THR A 643 -9.86 -20.85 -2.23
C THR A 643 -8.69 -20.01 -2.72
N THR A 644 -7.85 -20.58 -3.57
CA THR A 644 -6.82 -19.86 -4.32
C THR A 644 -6.68 -20.51 -5.68
N PHE A 645 -6.88 -19.73 -6.75
CA PHE A 645 -6.57 -20.13 -8.11
C PHE A 645 -5.33 -19.39 -8.58
N ILE A 646 -4.35 -20.16 -9.06
CA ILE A 646 -3.11 -19.66 -9.63
C ILE A 646 -3.15 -19.89 -11.13
N ALA A 647 -3.12 -18.80 -11.89
CA ALA A 647 -3.12 -18.85 -13.34
C ALA A 647 -1.77 -19.31 -13.90
N SER A 648 -1.82 -19.97 -15.06
CA SER A 648 -0.64 -20.26 -15.89
C SER A 648 -0.70 -19.46 -17.19
N ALA A 649 0.40 -19.48 -17.95
CA ALA A 649 0.48 -18.94 -19.30
C ALA A 649 0.00 -19.97 -20.34
N THR A 650 -0.94 -20.86 -20.00
CA THR A 650 -1.48 -21.87 -20.92
C THR A 650 -3.00 -21.82 -20.98
N LEU A 651 -3.54 -21.79 -22.21
CA LEU A 651 -4.97 -21.94 -22.49
C LEU A 651 -5.27 -23.31 -23.07
N THR A 652 -6.51 -23.76 -22.90
CA THR A 652 -7.11 -24.88 -23.60
C THR A 652 -8.45 -24.43 -24.16
N GLY A 653 -8.50 -24.16 -25.46
CA GLY A 653 -9.65 -23.52 -26.08
C GLY A 653 -9.82 -22.09 -25.55
N THR A 654 -10.90 -21.83 -24.80
CA THR A 654 -11.23 -20.47 -24.30
C THR A 654 -11.00 -20.30 -22.81
N GLN A 655 -10.36 -21.28 -22.17
CA GLN A 655 -10.21 -21.37 -20.72
C GLN A 655 -8.74 -21.50 -20.33
N VAL A 656 -8.39 -20.82 -19.25
CA VAL A 656 -7.07 -20.82 -18.65
C VAL A 656 -6.89 -22.10 -17.87
N MET A 657 -5.72 -22.69 -17.99
CA MET A 657 -5.33 -23.76 -17.11
C MET A 657 -4.77 -23.20 -15.81
N ILE A 658 -5.32 -23.67 -14.70
CA ILE A 658 -4.97 -23.19 -13.36
C ILE A 658 -4.48 -24.34 -12.48
N LEU A 659 -3.70 -23.96 -11.47
CA LEU A 659 -3.59 -24.69 -10.22
C LEU A 659 -4.67 -24.16 -9.26
N TYR A 660 -5.42 -25.05 -8.61
CA TYR A 660 -6.43 -24.66 -7.64
C TYR A 660 -6.29 -25.42 -6.32
N CYS A 661 -6.55 -24.70 -5.24
CA CYS A 661 -6.81 -25.23 -3.91
C CYS A 661 -8.17 -24.65 -3.49
N ASP A 662 -9.19 -25.48 -3.34
CA ASP A 662 -10.56 -25.02 -3.08
C ASP A 662 -11.26 -25.87 -2.02
N THR A 663 -11.80 -25.21 -0.99
CA THR A 663 -12.50 -25.90 0.09
C THR A 663 -14.03 -25.80 0.03
N ARG A 664 -14.60 -25.06 -0.94
CA ARG A 664 -16.03 -24.71 -0.99
C ARG A 664 -16.96 -25.89 -1.28
N ASN A 665 -16.46 -26.98 -1.87
CA ASN A 665 -17.25 -28.19 -2.19
C ASN A 665 -17.68 -28.98 -0.93
N PHE A 666 -17.16 -28.65 0.25
CA PHE A 666 -17.54 -29.25 1.52
C PHE A 666 -18.45 -28.27 2.26
N LYS A 667 -19.45 -28.75 3.01
CA LYS A 667 -20.36 -27.88 3.78
C LYS A 667 -19.59 -27.07 4.83
N VAL A 668 -19.03 -25.94 4.43
CA VAL A 668 -18.27 -25.03 5.30
C VAL A 668 -19.28 -24.26 6.14
N THR A 669 -19.35 -24.54 7.43
CA THR A 669 -20.06 -23.65 8.36
C THR A 669 -19.39 -22.27 8.36
N PRO A 670 -20.13 -21.15 8.49
CA PRO A 670 -19.61 -19.79 8.33
C PRO A 670 -18.37 -19.43 9.18
N ASN A 671 -18.10 -20.18 10.25
CA ASN A 671 -17.06 -19.86 11.23
C ASN A 671 -15.92 -20.90 11.32
N THR A 672 -15.92 -21.94 10.49
CA THR A 672 -14.91 -23.01 10.57
C THR A 672 -14.35 -23.31 9.19
N LEU A 673 -13.07 -23.00 8.96
CA LEU A 673 -12.35 -23.53 7.80
C LEU A 673 -11.80 -24.90 8.20
N THR A 674 -12.20 -25.94 7.49
CA THR A 674 -11.84 -27.33 7.83
C THR A 674 -10.77 -27.90 6.90
N GLY A 675 -10.12 -27.06 6.08
CA GLY A 675 -9.09 -27.50 5.14
C GLY A 675 -9.62 -28.40 4.02
N GLY A 676 -10.85 -28.20 3.56
CA GLY A 676 -11.51 -28.99 2.50
C GLY A 676 -10.63 -29.23 1.25
N GLN A 677 -10.86 -30.36 0.58
CA GLN A 677 -9.81 -31.15 -0.07
C GLN A 677 -9.75 -31.10 -1.61
N SER A 678 -10.42 -30.16 -2.29
CA SER A 678 -10.37 -30.12 -3.77
C SER A 678 -9.08 -29.44 -4.22
N PHE A 679 -8.18 -30.23 -4.80
CA PHE A 679 -6.90 -29.78 -5.33
C PHE A 679 -6.77 -30.28 -6.76
N GLY A 680 -6.05 -29.52 -7.58
CA GLY A 680 -5.64 -30.02 -8.88
C GLY A 680 -4.91 -28.96 -9.67
N THR A 681 -4.18 -29.41 -10.68
CA THR A 681 -3.58 -28.55 -11.70
C THR A 681 -4.04 -28.93 -13.10
N MET A 682 -3.75 -28.07 -14.07
CA MET A 682 -4.21 -28.16 -15.46
C MET A 682 -5.74 -28.22 -15.56
N ALA A 683 -6.44 -27.70 -14.55
CA ALA A 683 -7.88 -27.58 -14.58
C ALA A 683 -8.29 -26.34 -15.37
N GLN A 684 -9.39 -26.48 -16.13
CA GLN A 684 -9.91 -25.40 -16.96
C GLN A 684 -10.73 -24.43 -16.10
N SER A 685 -10.44 -23.13 -16.24
CA SER A 685 -11.19 -22.06 -15.56
C SER A 685 -11.45 -20.88 -16.49
N ASN A 686 -12.35 -20.00 -16.06
CA ASN A 686 -12.73 -18.79 -16.79
C ASN A 686 -11.61 -17.73 -16.72
N ASN A 687 -11.19 -17.19 -17.86
CA ASN A 687 -10.06 -16.23 -17.95
C ASN A 687 -10.38 -14.88 -17.31
N SER A 688 -11.66 -14.62 -17.05
CA SER A 688 -12.17 -13.36 -16.49
C SER A 688 -12.07 -13.27 -14.97
N TYR A 689 -11.71 -14.35 -14.24
CA TYR A 689 -11.48 -14.28 -12.79
C TYR A 689 -10.31 -13.34 -12.50
N GLY A 690 -10.31 -12.73 -11.32
CA GLY A 690 -9.10 -12.16 -10.74
C GLY A 690 -8.31 -13.28 -10.07
N PHE A 691 -7.21 -13.67 -10.72
CA PHE A 691 -6.33 -14.75 -10.29
C PHE A 691 -5.15 -14.25 -9.47
N THR A 692 -4.70 -15.08 -8.55
CA THR A 692 -3.33 -15.02 -8.05
C THR A 692 -2.39 -15.49 -9.15
N VAL A 693 -1.18 -14.94 -9.21
CA VAL A 693 -0.16 -15.38 -10.17
C VAL A 693 1.12 -15.76 -9.46
N TRP A 694 1.79 -16.80 -9.97
CA TRP A 694 3.02 -17.34 -9.40
C TRP A 694 4.07 -17.45 -10.51
N PRO A 695 4.91 -16.41 -10.68
CA PRO A 695 5.96 -16.42 -11.71
C PRO A 695 6.99 -17.52 -11.45
N MET A 696 7.71 -17.94 -12.48
CA MET A 696 8.94 -18.73 -12.40
C MET A 696 10.13 -17.90 -12.89
N ALA A 697 11.33 -18.27 -12.47
CA ALA A 697 12.56 -17.65 -12.96
C ALA A 697 12.83 -18.00 -14.44
N GLU A 698 13.32 -17.03 -15.20
CA GLU A 698 13.82 -17.19 -16.58
C GLU A 698 15.06 -18.10 -16.68
#